data_AF-A0A955B4Z2-F1
#
_entry.id   AF-A0A955B4Z2-F1
#
_cell.length_a   1.000
_cell.length_b   1.000
_cell.length_c   1.000
_cell.angle_alpha   90.00
_cell.angle_beta   90.00
_cell.angle_gamma   90.00
#
_symmetry.space_group_name_H-M   'P 1'
#
loop_
_entity.id
_entity.type
_entity.pdbx_description
1 polymer ?
#
loop_
_entity_poly.entity_id
_entity_poly.type
_entity_poly.pdbx_seq_one_letter_code
_entity_poly.pdbx_strand_id
1 'polypeptide(L)'
;DALMHPRHFGDGRAKFLGLLKTDADLRAEVRREIESTSGWENWFRHAGSDWNRIVVGQTNEPRYRDHAGQSVAAIAMATGEDAWDTFFGLCTAGAFALPETMSDSNKILAMQQDFVSFCTDVGPAGGNLSASHPRSFGSFPRMLSKYVRDLGAISLERAIAQASATAANSVMVYDRGRIAEGLAADVIVFDYDELSDKADFKNPHAESVGIKHVIVNGQQVLADGRLTGARPGRVLRGPGFDESKASHSITTGERQPEFGDVDAVLANFLKTHRIPGASLAITDGSRLVYARGFGYADVGRREPVTPQSLFRIASISKPITAAAILRLVDQAKLSLDDKVLDIIKYDPYLEGDAKSDERQNDITIRDLLQHRGGWDRDQSFDAMFMSTEFSQLLGVVPPASPETIIRVMLGKPLDFAPGQRYAYSNYGYSLLGRVIETVTGKPYEEYVKHDVLSPIGVSAMCIGATRLDGRKENEVRYYDPRLGSSVFAEDLGSSVPQPYGAWHLEAMDSHGAWLASASDLVRFASNLDSPEDSILSAESISEMTKRPEGLAGHTEDGTPKSNYYGLGWSVTRDDNGRLRLSHSGSLPGTNTILIRRPDGRNVALLFNTRVTAKESRVVGAVLPDLENAIDNVKQWPKHDLFEP
;
A
#
# COMPACT_ATOMS: atom_id res chain seq x y z
N ASP A 1 18.22 22.10 -1.97
CA ASP A 1 18.87 21.09 -1.09
C ASP A 1 20.31 20.82 -1.47
N ALA A 2 20.62 20.36 -2.70
CA ALA A 2 21.99 20.03 -3.12
C ALA A 2 23.02 21.18 -2.99
N LEU A 3 22.57 22.43 -2.96
CA LEU A 3 23.44 23.61 -2.81
C LEU A 3 23.73 23.98 -1.35
N MET A 4 23.17 23.28 -0.36
CA MET A 4 23.32 23.56 1.08
C MET A 4 24.01 22.41 1.79
N HIS A 5 24.77 22.71 2.85
CA HIS A 5 25.52 21.68 3.56
C HIS A 5 24.58 20.66 4.25
N PRO A 6 24.86 19.35 4.18
CA PRO A 6 24.00 18.30 4.73
C PRO A 6 23.66 18.43 6.22
N ARG A 7 24.55 19.04 7.01
CA ARG A 7 24.35 19.24 8.48
C ARG A 7 23.04 19.92 8.83
N HIS A 8 22.55 20.80 7.95
CA HIS A 8 21.33 21.55 8.20
C HIS A 8 20.07 20.67 8.19
N PHE A 9 20.16 19.45 7.67
CA PHE A 9 19.05 18.51 7.57
C PHE A 9 19.00 17.49 8.72
N GLY A 10 19.86 17.61 9.74
CA GLY A 10 19.96 16.64 10.85
C GLY A 10 18.66 16.47 11.65
N ASP A 11 17.91 17.54 11.84
CA ASP A 11 16.61 17.52 12.52
C ASP A 11 15.41 17.36 11.55
N GLY A 12 15.68 17.00 10.30
CA GLY A 12 14.67 16.81 9.26
C GLY A 12 14.49 18.01 8.33
N ARG A 13 14.21 17.68 7.07
CA ARG A 13 14.09 18.63 5.95
C ARG A 13 13.01 19.69 6.15
N ALA A 14 11.83 19.30 6.61
CA ALA A 14 10.71 20.24 6.78
C ALA A 14 11.00 21.31 7.83
N LYS A 15 11.62 20.92 8.95
CA LYS A 15 12.01 21.84 10.03
C LYS A 15 13.01 22.88 9.53
N PHE A 16 14.08 22.43 8.85
CA PHE A 16 15.09 23.34 8.30
C PHE A 16 14.52 24.31 7.25
N LEU A 17 13.76 23.80 6.27
CA LEU A 17 13.13 24.66 5.26
C LEU A 17 12.10 25.63 5.87
N GLY A 18 11.44 25.23 6.98
CA GLY A 18 10.58 26.12 7.76
C GLY A 18 11.36 27.29 8.37
N LEU A 19 12.49 27.02 9.02
CA LEU A 19 13.35 28.05 9.61
C LEU A 19 13.92 29.00 8.55
N LEU A 20 14.32 28.49 7.38
CA LEU A 20 14.80 29.31 6.27
C LEU A 20 13.78 30.36 5.78
N LYS A 21 12.47 30.19 6.05
CA LYS A 21 11.46 31.20 5.67
C LYS A 21 11.54 32.46 6.52
N THR A 22 11.91 32.33 7.80
CA THR A 22 11.74 33.41 8.79
C THR A 22 13.04 33.83 9.49
N ASP A 23 14.08 32.99 9.46
CA ASP A 23 15.32 33.21 10.20
C ASP A 23 16.40 33.83 9.31
N ALA A 24 16.67 35.12 9.49
CA ALA A 24 17.66 35.87 8.73
C ALA A 24 19.10 35.51 9.11
N ASP A 25 19.36 35.18 10.37
CA ASP A 25 20.70 34.81 10.84
C ASP A 25 21.09 33.45 10.28
N LEU A 26 20.14 32.51 10.22
CA LEU A 26 20.32 31.22 9.55
C LEU A 26 20.62 31.39 8.06
N ARG A 27 19.90 32.28 7.34
CA ARG A 27 20.20 32.58 5.93
C ARG A 27 21.62 33.13 5.75
N ALA A 28 22.04 34.03 6.63
CA ALA A 28 23.39 34.59 6.60
C ALA A 28 24.46 33.54 6.90
N GLU A 29 24.18 32.60 7.82
CA GLU A 29 25.04 31.44 8.10
C GLU A 29 25.16 30.53 6.86
N VAL A 30 24.04 30.11 6.29
CA VAL A 30 24.01 29.23 5.10
C VAL A 30 24.72 29.90 3.92
N ARG A 31 24.49 31.19 3.69
CA ARG A 31 25.19 31.95 2.65
C ARG A 31 26.71 31.94 2.87
N ARG A 32 27.17 32.31 4.06
CA ARG A 32 28.61 32.30 4.40
C ARG A 32 29.21 30.92 4.20
N GLU A 33 28.48 29.87 4.55
CA GLU A 33 28.94 28.51 4.38
C GLU A 33 29.11 28.12 2.91
N ILE A 34 28.14 28.45 2.07
CA ILE A 34 28.18 28.22 0.62
C ILE A 34 29.33 29.01 -0.02
N GLU A 35 29.54 30.26 0.41
CA GLU A 35 30.57 31.14 -0.14
C GLU A 35 31.98 30.79 0.35
N SER A 36 32.16 30.34 1.61
CA SER A 36 33.47 30.30 2.28
C SER A 36 33.91 28.93 2.82
N THR A 37 33.01 28.01 3.20
CA THR A 37 33.38 26.75 3.86
C THR A 37 33.88 25.68 2.89
N SER A 38 35.06 25.12 3.15
CA SER A 38 35.66 23.99 2.40
C SER A 38 35.38 22.63 3.05
N GLY A 39 35.72 21.53 2.35
CA GLY A 39 35.65 20.17 2.92
C GLY A 39 34.32 19.45 2.72
N TRP A 40 33.44 19.98 1.86
CA TRP A 40 32.18 19.34 1.48
C TRP A 40 31.89 19.57 -0.01
N GLU A 41 30.99 18.75 -0.58
CA GLU A 41 30.57 18.89 -1.98
C GLU A 41 29.68 20.13 -2.17
N ASN A 42 30.26 21.20 -2.70
CA ASN A 42 29.56 22.47 -2.88
C ASN A 42 29.28 22.73 -4.36
N TRP A 43 28.05 22.46 -4.77
CA TRP A 43 27.61 22.58 -6.16
C TRP A 43 27.61 24.02 -6.70
N PHE A 44 27.45 25.04 -5.84
CA PHE A 44 27.55 26.44 -6.26
C PHE A 44 28.97 26.78 -6.70
N ARG A 45 29.96 26.33 -5.92
CA ARG A 45 31.39 26.49 -6.25
C ARG A 45 31.82 25.64 -7.44
N HIS A 46 31.30 24.41 -7.58
CA HIS A 46 31.55 23.59 -8.76
C HIS A 46 31.01 24.24 -10.05
N ALA A 47 29.95 25.05 -9.94
CA ALA A 47 29.44 25.87 -11.03
C ALA A 47 30.20 27.20 -11.20
N GLY A 48 31.35 27.38 -10.55
CA GLY A 48 32.18 28.58 -10.64
C GLY A 48 31.71 29.75 -9.75
N SER A 49 30.89 29.48 -8.73
CA SER A 49 30.29 30.50 -7.85
C SER A 49 29.48 31.55 -8.62
N ASP A 50 28.77 31.10 -9.65
CA ASP A 50 28.02 31.96 -10.57
C ASP A 50 26.55 31.53 -10.63
N TRP A 51 25.65 32.42 -10.20
CA TRP A 51 24.21 32.18 -10.24
C TRP A 51 23.65 32.08 -11.66
N ASN A 52 24.38 32.52 -12.69
CA ASN A 52 24.02 32.28 -14.09
C ASN A 52 24.13 30.81 -14.48
N ARG A 53 24.91 30.02 -13.72
CA ARG A 53 25.19 28.61 -13.99
C ARG A 53 24.37 27.66 -13.11
N ILE A 54 23.41 28.20 -12.36
CA ILE A 54 22.45 27.42 -11.57
C ILE A 54 21.08 27.57 -12.25
N VAL A 55 20.72 26.59 -13.08
CA VAL A 55 19.45 26.58 -13.82
C VAL A 55 18.34 26.01 -12.95
N VAL A 56 17.16 26.61 -12.97
CA VAL A 56 15.97 26.12 -12.26
C VAL A 56 15.10 25.35 -13.23
N GLY A 57 14.92 24.05 -13.01
CA GLY A 57 14.09 23.20 -13.88
C GLY A 57 12.60 23.35 -13.60
N GLN A 58 12.19 23.30 -12.33
CA GLN A 58 10.78 23.41 -11.92
C GLN A 58 10.67 23.98 -10.50
N THR A 59 9.54 24.62 -10.20
CA THR A 59 9.19 25.13 -8.87
C THR A 59 7.67 25.16 -8.69
N ASN A 60 7.21 24.95 -7.45
CA ASN A 60 5.79 25.03 -7.11
C ASN A 60 5.33 26.47 -6.80
N GLU A 61 6.27 27.37 -6.54
CA GLU A 61 6.00 28.77 -6.20
C GLU A 61 5.43 29.53 -7.40
N PRO A 62 4.17 30.03 -7.34
CA PRO A 62 3.55 30.79 -8.43
C PRO A 62 4.44 31.90 -8.97
N ARG A 63 5.17 32.60 -8.08
CA ARG A 63 6.03 33.73 -8.45
C ARG A 63 7.18 33.36 -9.39
N TYR A 64 7.71 32.13 -9.31
CA TYR A 64 8.86 31.69 -10.11
C TYR A 64 8.47 30.72 -11.24
N ARG A 65 7.19 30.34 -11.31
CA ARG A 65 6.71 29.23 -12.15
C ARG A 65 6.95 29.46 -13.63
N ASP A 66 6.77 30.69 -14.11
CA ASP A 66 6.90 31.04 -15.53
C ASP A 66 8.38 31.20 -15.97
N HIS A 67 9.32 31.02 -15.04
CA HIS A 67 10.76 31.15 -15.28
C HIS A 67 11.49 29.80 -15.31
N ALA A 68 10.77 28.68 -15.42
CA ALA A 68 11.37 27.37 -15.62
C ALA A 68 12.35 27.37 -16.81
N GLY A 69 13.53 26.77 -16.60
CA GLY A 69 14.64 26.75 -17.55
C GLY A 69 15.57 27.98 -17.51
N GLN A 70 15.28 28.98 -16.67
CA GLN A 70 16.16 30.14 -16.47
C GLN A 70 17.15 29.90 -15.31
N SER A 71 18.23 30.67 -15.28
CA SER A 71 19.19 30.66 -14.17
C SER A 71 18.64 31.42 -12.94
N VAL A 72 19.15 31.12 -11.75
CA VAL A 72 18.81 31.88 -10.53
C VAL A 72 19.04 33.38 -10.73
N ALA A 73 20.13 33.76 -11.39
CA ALA A 73 20.42 35.17 -11.71
C ALA A 73 19.38 35.79 -12.66
N ALA A 74 18.96 35.07 -13.69
CA ALA A 74 17.95 35.55 -14.63
C ALA A 74 16.57 35.69 -13.97
N ILE A 75 16.20 34.75 -13.09
CA ILE A 75 14.97 34.82 -12.30
C ILE A 75 15.01 36.06 -11.40
N ALA A 76 16.09 36.23 -10.62
CA ALA A 76 16.27 37.37 -9.73
C ALA A 76 16.15 38.71 -10.49
N MET A 77 16.76 38.80 -11.67
CA MET A 77 16.64 39.97 -12.53
C MET A 77 15.20 40.20 -13.01
N ALA A 78 14.49 39.14 -13.41
CA ALA A 78 13.12 39.24 -13.90
C ALA A 78 12.10 39.57 -12.80
N THR A 79 12.36 39.13 -11.56
CA THR A 79 11.49 39.37 -10.40
C THR A 79 11.88 40.62 -9.59
N GLY A 80 12.99 41.28 -9.93
CA GLY A 80 13.50 42.47 -9.24
C GLY A 80 14.10 42.17 -7.85
N GLU A 81 14.72 41.00 -7.68
CA GLU A 81 15.24 40.49 -6.41
C GLU A 81 16.77 40.34 -6.39
N ASP A 82 17.34 40.16 -5.20
CA ASP A 82 18.70 39.67 -5.04
C ASP A 82 18.77 38.15 -5.29
N ALA A 83 19.85 37.68 -5.90
CA ALA A 83 20.02 36.28 -6.25
C ALA A 83 20.00 35.32 -5.04
N TRP A 84 20.47 35.76 -3.86
CA TRP A 84 20.40 34.96 -2.64
C TRP A 84 18.98 34.86 -2.10
N ASP A 85 18.20 35.94 -2.16
CA ASP A 85 16.80 35.93 -1.76
C ASP A 85 15.98 35.04 -2.69
N THR A 86 16.19 35.14 -4.00
CA THR A 86 15.60 34.22 -4.99
C THR A 86 16.01 32.78 -4.71
N PHE A 87 17.28 32.50 -4.41
CA PHE A 87 17.76 31.16 -4.05
C PHE A 87 17.04 30.58 -2.82
N PHE A 88 16.93 31.35 -1.73
CA PHE A 88 16.22 30.89 -0.52
C PHE A 88 14.73 30.69 -0.78
N GLY A 89 14.09 31.59 -1.54
CA GLY A 89 12.71 31.44 -1.97
C GLY A 89 12.49 30.12 -2.72
N LEU A 90 13.32 29.85 -3.72
CA LEU A 90 13.31 28.61 -4.49
C LEU A 90 13.53 27.36 -3.62
N CYS A 91 14.44 27.42 -2.63
CA CYS A 91 14.65 26.31 -1.70
C CYS A 91 13.40 25.98 -0.89
N THR A 92 12.75 27.01 -0.32
CA THR A 92 11.54 26.83 0.49
C THR A 92 10.32 26.39 -0.32
N ALA A 93 10.35 26.62 -1.64
CA ALA A 93 9.35 26.16 -2.60
C ALA A 93 9.59 24.74 -3.14
N GLY A 94 10.70 24.10 -2.74
CA GLY A 94 11.07 22.78 -3.24
C GLY A 94 11.49 22.76 -4.70
N ALA A 95 12.11 23.84 -5.19
CA ALA A 95 12.54 23.93 -6.58
C ALA A 95 13.63 22.89 -6.93
N PHE A 96 13.61 22.44 -8.18
CA PHE A 96 14.63 21.58 -8.76
C PHE A 96 15.71 22.42 -9.44
N ALA A 97 16.95 22.33 -8.95
CA ALA A 97 18.08 23.12 -9.45
C ALA A 97 19.12 22.25 -10.15
N LEU A 98 19.78 22.84 -11.14
CA LEU A 98 20.68 22.19 -12.08
C LEU A 98 21.98 23.01 -12.21
N PRO A 99 23.01 22.65 -11.44
CA PRO A 99 24.31 23.28 -11.53
C PRO A 99 25.04 22.88 -12.82
N GLU A 100 25.43 23.84 -13.64
CA GLU A 100 26.21 23.62 -14.86
C GLU A 100 27.71 23.49 -14.55
N THR A 101 28.12 22.33 -14.07
CA THR A 101 29.50 22.09 -13.58
C THR A 101 30.51 21.66 -14.65
N MET A 102 30.06 21.27 -15.85
CA MET A 102 30.92 20.74 -16.91
C MET A 102 30.77 21.49 -18.22
N SER A 103 31.88 21.95 -18.78
CA SER A 103 31.95 22.43 -20.17
C SER A 103 31.89 21.26 -21.17
N ASP A 104 31.66 21.56 -22.45
CA ASP A 104 31.74 20.53 -23.50
C ASP A 104 33.15 19.93 -23.62
N SER A 105 34.20 20.71 -23.38
CA SER A 105 35.58 20.19 -23.32
C SER A 105 35.77 19.19 -22.20
N ASN A 106 35.18 19.41 -21.02
CA ASN A 106 35.24 18.43 -19.92
C ASN A 106 34.50 17.13 -20.29
N LYS A 107 33.34 17.24 -20.95
CA LYS A 107 32.56 16.08 -21.40
C LYS A 107 33.32 15.27 -22.45
N ILE A 108 33.91 15.93 -23.45
CA ILE A 108 34.73 15.29 -24.49
C ILE A 108 35.92 14.56 -23.87
N LEU A 109 36.65 15.22 -22.96
CA LEU A 109 37.78 14.61 -22.26
C LEU A 109 37.36 13.35 -21.49
N ALA A 110 36.21 13.39 -20.81
CA ALA A 110 35.66 12.25 -20.09
C ALA A 110 35.27 11.10 -21.05
N MET A 111 34.58 11.40 -22.16
CA MET A 111 34.18 10.41 -23.17
C MET A 111 35.37 9.64 -23.76
N GLN A 112 36.52 10.31 -23.89
CA GLN A 112 37.75 9.74 -24.42
C GLN A 112 38.48 8.79 -23.45
N GLN A 113 38.03 8.69 -22.18
CA GLN A 113 38.63 7.76 -21.22
C GLN A 113 38.04 6.35 -21.36
N ASP A 114 38.88 5.32 -21.25
CA ASP A 114 38.49 3.92 -21.45
C ASP A 114 37.58 3.38 -20.33
N PHE A 115 37.65 3.98 -19.14
CA PHE A 115 36.88 3.58 -17.97
C PHE A 115 35.50 4.25 -17.88
N VAL A 116 35.12 5.09 -18.85
CA VAL A 116 33.85 5.81 -18.85
C VAL A 116 32.77 5.04 -19.60
N SER A 117 31.59 4.95 -19.00
CA SER A 117 30.34 4.44 -19.59
C SER A 117 29.24 5.49 -19.51
N PHE A 118 28.17 5.30 -20.28
CA PHE A 118 27.04 6.23 -20.33
C PHE A 118 25.81 5.70 -19.58
N CYS A 119 25.05 6.59 -18.97
CA CYS A 119 23.77 6.26 -18.34
C CYS A 119 22.74 7.37 -18.60
N THR A 120 21.47 7.04 -18.35
CA THR A 120 20.42 8.03 -18.17
C THR A 120 20.17 8.18 -16.68
N ASP A 121 20.77 9.19 -16.07
CA ASP A 121 20.64 9.47 -14.63
C ASP A 121 19.34 10.23 -14.32
N VAL A 122 18.20 9.54 -14.53
CA VAL A 122 16.85 10.00 -14.19
C VAL A 122 15.91 8.81 -13.98
N GLY A 123 14.88 8.98 -13.16
CA GLY A 123 13.84 7.97 -12.98
C GLY A 123 13.03 7.71 -14.26
N PRO A 124 12.40 6.54 -14.40
CA PRO A 124 11.56 6.22 -15.56
C PRO A 124 10.32 7.13 -15.62
N ALA A 125 10.02 7.67 -16.81
CA ALA A 125 8.81 8.45 -17.03
C ALA A 125 7.56 7.53 -17.10
N GLY A 126 6.63 7.68 -16.16
CA GLY A 126 5.34 6.97 -16.12
C GLY A 126 4.15 7.88 -16.45
N GLY A 127 2.99 7.27 -16.73
CA GLY A 127 1.74 7.88 -17.22
C GLY A 127 1.02 8.94 -16.36
N ASN A 128 1.75 9.77 -15.63
CA ASN A 128 1.40 11.15 -15.23
C ASN A 128 2.70 11.99 -14.99
N LEU A 129 3.64 11.87 -15.94
CA LEU A 129 4.92 12.59 -16.15
C LEU A 129 5.96 12.53 -15.01
N SER A 130 6.97 11.67 -15.18
CA SER A 130 8.16 11.55 -14.31
C SER A 130 9.45 11.77 -15.10
N ALA A 131 9.67 13.00 -15.56
CA ALA A 131 10.94 13.45 -16.12
C ALA A 131 11.01 14.99 -16.03
N SER A 132 11.37 15.54 -14.86
CA SER A 132 11.60 16.99 -14.69
C SER A 132 12.84 17.52 -15.42
N HIS A 133 13.51 16.67 -16.22
CA HIS A 133 14.80 16.97 -16.84
C HIS A 133 14.90 16.37 -18.26
N PRO A 134 15.43 17.13 -19.25
CA PRO A 134 15.60 16.67 -20.64
C PRO A 134 16.45 15.40 -20.84
N ARG A 135 17.27 15.01 -19.86
CA ARG A 135 18.14 13.83 -19.96
C ARG A 135 17.33 12.54 -20.16
N SER A 136 16.09 12.50 -19.69
CA SER A 136 15.18 11.35 -19.79
C SER A 136 14.91 10.91 -21.23
N PHE A 137 14.85 11.87 -22.15
CA PHE A 137 14.62 11.62 -23.57
C PHE A 137 15.84 11.97 -24.44
N GLY A 138 16.80 12.74 -23.90
CA GLY A 138 17.91 13.29 -24.66
C GLY A 138 19.29 12.65 -24.46
N SER A 139 19.55 11.89 -23.39
CA SER A 139 20.92 11.46 -23.04
C SER A 139 21.67 10.73 -24.16
N PHE A 140 21.15 9.58 -24.61
CA PHE A 140 21.80 8.79 -25.66
C PHE A 140 21.71 9.42 -27.05
N PRO A 141 20.55 9.97 -27.47
CA PRO A 141 20.45 10.68 -28.75
C PRO A 141 21.43 11.86 -28.84
N ARG A 142 21.56 12.69 -27.79
CA ARG A 142 22.52 13.80 -27.75
C ARG A 142 23.96 13.33 -27.77
N MET A 143 24.27 12.26 -27.03
CA MET A 143 25.61 11.67 -27.01
C MET A 143 26.03 11.26 -28.43
N LEU A 144 25.16 10.56 -29.16
CA LEU A 144 25.42 10.10 -30.52
C LEU A 144 25.37 11.22 -31.57
N SER A 145 24.37 12.11 -31.53
CA SER A 145 24.20 13.18 -32.52
C SER A 145 25.28 14.25 -32.37
N LYS A 146 25.40 14.87 -31.19
CA LYS A 146 26.29 16.01 -30.98
C LYS A 146 27.74 15.57 -30.84
N TYR A 147 28.03 14.63 -29.94
CA TYR A 147 29.43 14.36 -29.56
C TYR A 147 30.11 13.36 -30.49
N VAL A 148 29.39 12.35 -30.98
CA VAL A 148 29.95 11.37 -31.93
C VAL A 148 29.89 11.91 -33.36
N ARG A 149 28.70 12.23 -33.87
CA ARG A 149 28.53 12.62 -35.29
C ARG A 149 29.06 14.03 -35.58
N ASP A 150 28.59 15.04 -34.83
CA ASP A 150 28.87 16.44 -35.19
C ASP A 150 30.27 16.91 -34.73
N LEU A 151 30.71 16.49 -33.54
CA LEU A 151 31.99 16.91 -32.95
C LEU A 151 33.14 15.91 -33.09
N GLY A 152 32.86 14.65 -33.46
CA GLY A 152 33.89 13.61 -33.62
C GLY A 152 34.69 13.31 -32.33
N ALA A 153 34.07 13.46 -31.16
CA ALA A 153 34.74 13.32 -29.86
C ALA A 153 35.32 11.91 -29.63
N ILE A 154 34.60 10.89 -30.09
CA ILE A 154 34.94 9.46 -30.11
C ILE A 154 34.26 8.79 -31.31
N SER A 155 34.69 7.58 -31.71
CA SER A 155 34.04 6.84 -32.79
C SER A 155 32.67 6.29 -32.38
N LEU A 156 31.81 5.99 -33.36
CA LEU A 156 30.50 5.39 -33.13
C LEU A 156 30.60 4.03 -32.42
N GLU A 157 31.53 3.18 -32.87
CA GLU A 157 31.76 1.85 -32.28
C GLU A 157 32.16 1.96 -30.81
N ARG A 158 33.04 2.91 -30.49
CA ARG A 158 33.47 3.18 -29.11
C ARG A 158 32.30 3.66 -28.26
N ALA A 159 31.51 4.61 -28.76
CA ALA A 159 30.33 5.13 -28.07
C ALA A 159 29.31 4.02 -27.78
N ILE A 160 29.01 3.17 -28.76
CA ILE A 160 28.10 2.03 -28.59
C ILE A 160 28.66 1.00 -27.60
N ALA A 161 29.95 0.69 -27.65
CA ALA A 161 30.58 -0.22 -26.69
C ALA A 161 30.50 0.32 -25.25
N GLN A 162 30.80 1.61 -25.04
CA GLN A 162 30.71 2.28 -23.73
C GLN A 162 29.26 2.38 -23.21
N ALA A 163 28.29 2.53 -24.11
CA ALA A 163 26.86 2.61 -23.79
C ALA A 163 26.20 1.25 -23.53
N SER A 164 26.77 0.16 -24.04
CA SER A 164 26.17 -1.18 -23.98
C SER A 164 27.07 -2.19 -23.24
N ALA A 165 28.03 -2.80 -23.95
CA ALA A 165 28.88 -3.86 -23.41
C ALA A 165 29.63 -3.44 -22.14
N THR A 166 30.26 -2.26 -22.13
CA THR A 166 31.01 -1.78 -20.96
C THR A 166 30.09 -1.61 -19.76
N ALA A 167 28.96 -0.92 -19.94
CA ALA A 167 27.97 -0.71 -18.88
C ALA A 167 27.45 -2.04 -18.30
N ALA A 168 27.10 -3.00 -19.15
CA ALA A 168 26.60 -4.32 -18.72
C ALA A 168 27.69 -5.13 -17.98
N ASN A 169 28.92 -5.12 -18.49
CA ASN A 169 30.04 -5.83 -17.88
C ASN A 169 30.46 -5.22 -16.54
N SER A 170 30.37 -3.90 -16.37
CA SER A 170 30.66 -3.20 -15.11
C SER A 170 29.77 -3.66 -13.95
N VAL A 171 28.57 -4.17 -14.24
CA VAL A 171 27.64 -4.75 -13.25
C VAL A 171 27.57 -6.28 -13.33
N MET A 172 28.55 -6.91 -14.01
CA MET A 172 28.68 -8.37 -14.18
C MET A 172 27.47 -9.04 -14.87
N VAL A 173 26.83 -8.32 -15.79
CA VAL A 173 25.72 -8.84 -16.59
C VAL A 173 26.24 -9.17 -17.99
N TYR A 174 26.80 -10.37 -18.13
CA TYR A 174 27.48 -10.82 -19.35
C TYR A 174 26.54 -11.35 -20.44
N ASP A 175 25.25 -11.50 -20.13
CA ASP A 175 24.24 -12.03 -21.06
C ASP A 175 23.68 -10.98 -22.03
N ARG A 176 24.23 -9.75 -22.05
CA ARG A 176 23.75 -8.63 -22.85
C ARG A 176 24.83 -7.58 -23.14
N GLY A 177 24.43 -6.52 -23.85
CA GLY A 177 25.33 -5.43 -24.26
C GLY A 177 26.13 -5.73 -25.52
N ARG A 178 25.92 -6.90 -26.15
CA ARG A 178 26.51 -7.30 -27.43
C ARG A 178 25.46 -8.05 -28.25
N ILE A 179 25.58 -7.99 -29.57
CA ILE A 179 24.76 -8.81 -30.48
C ILE A 179 25.51 -10.11 -30.74
N ALA A 180 25.02 -11.21 -30.15
CA ALA A 180 25.54 -12.55 -30.34
C ALA A 180 24.46 -13.60 -30.01
N GLU A 181 24.56 -14.77 -30.62
CA GLU A 181 23.68 -15.89 -30.31
C GLU A 181 23.78 -16.27 -28.82
N GLY A 182 22.63 -16.57 -28.21
CA GLY A 182 22.54 -16.92 -26.79
C GLY A 182 22.47 -15.73 -25.82
N LEU A 183 22.69 -14.50 -26.28
CA LEU A 183 22.51 -13.29 -25.46
C LEU A 183 21.06 -12.78 -25.51
N ALA A 184 20.68 -11.95 -24.53
CA ALA A 184 19.41 -11.26 -24.52
C ALA A 184 19.30 -10.36 -25.76
N ALA A 185 18.21 -10.52 -26.52
CA ALA A 185 17.92 -9.73 -27.70
C ALA A 185 17.42 -8.32 -27.34
N ASP A 186 18.32 -7.53 -26.75
CA ASP A 186 18.15 -6.10 -26.47
C ASP A 186 18.78 -5.31 -27.63
N VAL A 187 17.97 -4.84 -28.57
CA VAL A 187 18.42 -4.23 -29.84
C VAL A 187 17.74 -2.90 -30.08
N ILE A 188 18.52 -1.88 -30.46
CA ILE A 188 18.03 -0.58 -30.89
C ILE A 188 18.44 -0.39 -32.36
N VAL A 189 17.45 -0.10 -33.21
CA VAL A 189 17.66 0.27 -34.61
C VAL A 189 17.33 1.74 -34.75
N PHE A 190 18.30 2.54 -35.19
CA PHE A 190 18.15 3.97 -35.38
C PHE A 190 18.81 4.41 -36.68
N ASP A 191 18.31 5.51 -37.22
CA ASP A 191 18.88 6.22 -38.36
C ASP A 191 19.95 7.19 -37.83
N TYR A 192 21.20 6.97 -38.20
CA TYR A 192 22.34 7.74 -37.69
C TYR A 192 22.32 9.20 -38.16
N ASP A 193 21.79 9.48 -39.34
CA ASP A 193 21.75 10.83 -39.91
C ASP A 193 20.56 11.62 -39.36
N GLU A 194 19.44 10.95 -39.10
CA GLU A 194 18.25 11.59 -38.51
C GLU A 194 18.30 11.72 -36.98
N LEU A 195 19.16 10.96 -36.29
CA LEU A 195 19.18 10.89 -34.82
C LEU A 195 19.42 12.27 -34.19
N SER A 196 18.51 12.69 -33.30
CA SER A 196 18.60 13.97 -32.59
C SER A 196 17.74 13.96 -31.32
N ASP A 197 18.26 14.54 -30.23
CA ASP A 197 17.44 14.89 -29.07
C ASP A 197 16.62 16.14 -29.35
N LYS A 198 15.38 16.19 -28.82
CA LYS A 198 14.50 17.36 -28.89
C LYS A 198 14.20 17.96 -27.51
N ALA A 199 14.53 17.23 -26.44
CA ALA A 199 14.26 17.66 -25.08
C ALA A 199 15.22 18.77 -24.65
N ASP A 200 14.64 19.82 -24.06
CA ASP A 200 15.37 20.90 -23.39
C ASP A 200 14.75 21.18 -22.01
N PHE A 201 15.24 22.19 -21.30
CA PHE A 201 14.74 22.50 -19.96
C PHE A 201 13.32 23.10 -19.96
N LYS A 202 12.86 23.64 -21.09
CA LYS A 202 11.50 24.18 -21.25
C LYS A 202 10.51 23.08 -21.65
N ASN A 203 10.96 22.11 -22.44
CA ASN A 203 10.20 20.95 -22.88
C ASN A 203 10.98 19.66 -22.59
N PRO A 204 11.08 19.25 -21.31
CA PRO A 204 11.89 18.10 -20.90
C PRO A 204 11.35 16.74 -21.39
N HIS A 205 10.12 16.73 -21.91
CA HIS A 205 9.42 15.53 -22.38
C HIS A 205 9.45 15.36 -23.90
N ALA A 206 10.10 16.27 -24.64
CA ALA A 206 10.15 16.16 -26.09
C ALA A 206 10.89 14.87 -26.52
N GLU A 207 10.21 14.04 -27.29
CA GLU A 207 10.74 12.77 -27.76
C GLU A 207 11.91 12.98 -28.74
N SER A 208 12.93 12.13 -28.63
CA SER A 208 14.01 12.08 -29.61
C SER A 208 13.53 11.55 -30.96
N VAL A 209 14.16 11.99 -32.04
CA VAL A 209 13.90 11.50 -33.40
C VAL A 209 15.02 10.57 -33.87
N GLY A 210 14.72 9.71 -34.84
CA GLY A 210 15.69 8.80 -35.48
C GLY A 210 15.71 7.37 -34.93
N ILE A 211 15.13 7.09 -33.76
CA ILE A 211 14.99 5.71 -33.25
C ILE A 211 13.80 5.04 -33.95
N LYS A 212 14.05 3.98 -34.72
CA LYS A 212 13.04 3.29 -35.54
C LYS A 212 12.46 2.08 -34.83
N HIS A 213 13.32 1.22 -34.26
CA HIS A 213 12.89 0.03 -33.54
C HIS A 213 13.64 -0.15 -32.23
N VAL A 214 12.94 -0.65 -31.22
CA VAL A 214 13.53 -1.08 -29.95
C VAL A 214 12.95 -2.44 -29.62
N ILE A 215 13.84 -3.39 -29.37
CA ILE A 215 13.54 -4.77 -29.00
C ILE A 215 14.17 -5.00 -27.64
N VAL A 216 13.41 -5.54 -26.70
CA VAL A 216 13.88 -5.87 -25.35
C VAL A 216 13.54 -7.32 -25.07
N ASN A 217 14.54 -8.14 -24.71
CA ASN A 217 14.42 -9.59 -24.56
C ASN A 217 13.67 -10.27 -25.72
N GLY A 218 13.91 -9.82 -26.97
CA GLY A 218 13.31 -10.39 -28.17
C GLY A 218 11.88 -9.94 -28.48
N GLN A 219 11.29 -9.05 -27.69
CA GLN A 219 9.97 -8.47 -27.98
C GLN A 219 10.09 -7.00 -28.36
N GLN A 220 9.38 -6.61 -29.42
CA GLN A 220 9.40 -5.24 -29.92
C GLN A 220 8.61 -4.31 -29.00
N VAL A 221 9.28 -3.31 -28.42
CA VAL A 221 8.69 -2.27 -27.56
C VAL A 221 8.47 -0.96 -28.32
N LEU A 222 9.24 -0.74 -29.39
CA LEU A 222 9.06 0.34 -30.35
C LEU A 222 9.11 -0.23 -31.78
N ALA A 223 8.09 0.07 -32.59
CA ALA A 223 7.97 -0.33 -33.99
C ALA A 223 7.70 0.88 -34.86
N ASP A 224 8.56 1.14 -35.84
CA ASP A 224 8.46 2.27 -36.78
C ASP A 224 8.26 3.62 -36.06
N GLY A 225 9.01 3.83 -34.98
CA GLY A 225 8.94 5.02 -34.14
C GLY A 225 7.73 5.08 -33.20
N ARG A 226 6.90 4.03 -33.11
CA ARG A 226 5.71 3.97 -32.25
C ARG A 226 5.82 2.94 -31.15
N LEU A 227 5.39 3.29 -29.93
CA LEU A 227 5.37 2.36 -28.80
C LEU A 227 4.33 1.25 -29.03
N THR A 228 4.72 0.00 -28.76
CA THR A 228 3.82 -1.16 -28.91
C THR A 228 2.99 -1.45 -27.66
N GLY A 229 3.38 -0.87 -26.52
CA GLY A 229 2.82 -1.18 -25.20
C GLY A 229 3.43 -2.41 -24.52
N ALA A 230 4.27 -3.18 -25.21
CA ALA A 230 4.97 -4.34 -24.63
C ALA A 230 5.95 -3.91 -23.54
N ARG A 231 6.00 -4.66 -22.43
CA ARG A 231 6.89 -4.41 -21.28
C ARG A 231 7.71 -5.67 -20.90
N PRO A 232 8.55 -6.20 -21.81
CA PRO A 232 9.28 -7.47 -21.63
C PRO A 232 10.52 -7.35 -20.72
N GLY A 233 10.77 -6.19 -20.13
CA GLY A 233 11.91 -5.95 -19.23
C GLY A 233 11.89 -6.89 -18.01
N ARG A 234 13.07 -7.26 -17.53
CA ARG A 234 13.23 -8.15 -16.37
C ARG A 234 14.20 -7.53 -15.36
N VAL A 235 13.99 -7.84 -14.09
CA VAL A 235 14.96 -7.51 -13.04
C VAL A 235 16.18 -8.40 -13.24
N LEU A 236 17.35 -7.77 -13.32
CA LEU A 236 18.62 -8.46 -13.45
C LEU A 236 19.16 -8.77 -12.07
N ARG A 237 19.52 -10.04 -11.85
CA ARG A 237 20.09 -10.52 -10.59
C ARG A 237 21.55 -10.87 -10.86
N GLY A 238 22.46 -9.98 -10.46
CA GLY A 238 23.90 -10.20 -10.59
C GLY A 238 24.47 -11.09 -9.48
N PRO A 239 25.80 -11.29 -9.43
CA PRO A 239 26.48 -12.13 -8.43
C PRO A 239 26.25 -11.75 -6.97
N GLY A 240 25.83 -10.51 -6.69
CA GLY A 240 25.44 -10.06 -5.34
C GLY A 240 24.04 -10.52 -4.91
N PHE A 241 23.27 -11.15 -5.79
CA PHE A 241 21.99 -11.71 -5.45
C PHE A 241 22.13 -13.06 -4.74
N ASP A 242 21.56 -13.13 -3.54
CA ASP A 242 21.55 -14.31 -2.70
C ASP A 242 20.12 -14.86 -2.61
N GLU A 243 19.85 -15.95 -3.31
CA GLU A 243 18.51 -16.59 -3.35
C GLU A 243 18.08 -17.02 -1.94
N SER A 244 19.02 -17.40 -1.05
CA SER A 244 18.69 -17.79 0.32
C SER A 244 18.08 -16.63 1.14
N LYS A 245 18.30 -15.38 0.72
CA LYS A 245 17.75 -14.18 1.33
C LYS A 245 16.51 -13.66 0.61
N ALA A 246 16.05 -14.30 -0.45
CA ALA A 246 14.82 -13.91 -1.12
C ALA A 246 13.60 -14.23 -0.25
N SER A 247 12.54 -13.41 -0.31
CA SER A 247 11.33 -13.60 0.53
C SER A 247 10.77 -15.02 0.46
N HIS A 248 10.71 -15.61 -0.73
CA HIS A 248 10.16 -16.96 -0.92
C HIS A 248 11.03 -18.09 -0.34
N SER A 249 12.25 -17.79 0.09
CA SER A 249 13.17 -18.74 0.71
C SER A 249 13.23 -18.60 2.24
N ILE A 250 12.61 -17.57 2.80
CA ILE A 250 12.56 -17.35 4.25
C ILE A 250 11.29 -18.01 4.80
N THR A 251 11.47 -18.91 5.75
CA THR A 251 10.38 -19.48 6.54
C THR A 251 10.77 -19.57 8.00
N THR A 252 9.81 -19.40 8.90
CA THR A 252 9.98 -19.44 10.36
C THR A 252 8.84 -20.21 11.02
N GLY A 253 8.94 -20.47 12.32
CA GLY A 253 8.05 -21.40 13.03
C GLY A 253 8.52 -22.85 12.88
N GLU A 254 8.00 -23.73 13.73
CA GLU A 254 8.39 -25.13 13.76
C GLU A 254 8.00 -25.84 12.45
N ARG A 255 8.99 -26.46 11.79
CA ARG A 255 8.76 -27.18 10.54
C ARG A 255 8.15 -28.54 10.84
N GLN A 256 6.93 -28.77 10.34
CA GLN A 256 6.23 -30.05 10.41
C GLN A 256 6.30 -30.78 9.05
N PRO A 257 7.02 -31.92 8.93
CA PRO A 257 7.18 -32.63 7.66
C PRO A 257 5.88 -33.02 6.96
N GLU A 258 4.83 -33.30 7.72
CA GLU A 258 3.50 -33.69 7.25
C GLU A 258 2.82 -32.56 6.45
N PHE A 259 3.23 -31.31 6.68
CA PHE A 259 2.76 -30.11 5.98
C PHE A 259 3.74 -29.62 4.90
N GLY A 260 4.66 -30.48 4.44
CA GLY A 260 5.65 -30.12 3.42
C GLY A 260 5.06 -29.57 2.12
N ASP A 261 3.92 -30.12 1.66
CA ASP A 261 3.23 -29.64 0.47
C ASP A 261 2.55 -28.27 0.70
N VAL A 262 2.04 -28.04 1.91
CA VAL A 262 1.48 -26.74 2.33
C VAL A 262 2.56 -25.66 2.32
N ASP A 263 3.72 -25.95 2.90
CA ASP A 263 4.90 -25.07 2.86
C ASP A 263 5.32 -24.76 1.40
N ALA A 264 5.35 -25.79 0.53
CA ALA A 264 5.78 -25.65 -0.85
C ALA A 264 4.81 -24.81 -1.69
N VAL A 265 3.49 -24.99 -1.51
CA VAL A 265 2.46 -24.17 -2.19
C VAL A 265 2.67 -22.69 -1.85
N LEU A 266 2.79 -22.35 -0.56
CA LEU A 266 2.98 -20.95 -0.17
C LEU A 266 4.32 -20.39 -0.65
N ALA A 267 5.44 -21.11 -0.49
CA ALA A 267 6.74 -20.64 -0.95
C ALA A 267 6.77 -20.37 -2.46
N ASN A 268 6.20 -21.28 -3.27
CA ASN A 268 6.10 -21.13 -4.72
C ASN A 268 5.18 -19.97 -5.11
N PHE A 269 4.08 -19.78 -4.38
CA PHE A 269 3.17 -18.66 -4.59
C PHE A 269 3.86 -17.32 -4.29
N LEU A 270 4.57 -17.22 -3.17
CA LEU A 270 5.36 -16.03 -2.82
C LEU A 270 6.39 -15.70 -3.91
N LYS A 271 7.08 -16.72 -4.43
CA LYS A 271 8.07 -16.55 -5.53
C LYS A 271 7.42 -16.03 -6.81
N THR A 272 6.33 -16.67 -7.23
CA THR A 272 5.67 -16.42 -8.51
C THR A 272 5.02 -15.05 -8.58
N HIS A 273 4.49 -14.59 -7.44
CA HIS A 273 3.76 -13.33 -7.31
C HIS A 273 4.59 -12.22 -6.65
N ARG A 274 5.82 -12.50 -6.22
CA ARG A 274 6.72 -11.57 -5.52
C ARG A 274 6.09 -10.98 -4.27
N ILE A 275 5.44 -11.83 -3.48
CA ILE A 275 4.79 -11.43 -2.24
C ILE A 275 5.84 -11.25 -1.13
N PRO A 276 5.83 -10.13 -0.39
CA PRO A 276 6.85 -9.86 0.62
C PRO A 276 6.82 -10.82 1.81
N GLY A 277 5.65 -11.07 2.39
CA GLY A 277 5.48 -11.97 3.53
C GLY A 277 4.05 -12.46 3.73
N ALA A 278 3.93 -13.60 4.41
CA ALA A 278 2.68 -14.27 4.73
C ALA A 278 2.77 -15.03 6.05
N SER A 279 1.63 -15.29 6.69
CA SER A 279 1.51 -16.17 7.85
C SER A 279 0.35 -17.14 7.65
N LEU A 280 0.54 -18.41 8.03
CA LEU A 280 -0.48 -19.45 7.97
C LEU A 280 -0.55 -20.19 9.30
N ALA A 281 -1.77 -20.40 9.80
CA ALA A 281 -2.03 -21.25 10.96
C ALA A 281 -3.21 -22.20 10.67
N ILE A 282 -3.12 -23.42 11.20
CA ILE A 282 -4.14 -24.46 11.04
C ILE A 282 -4.38 -25.15 12.38
N THR A 283 -5.65 -25.34 12.74
CA THR A 283 -6.04 -26.18 13.88
C THR A 283 -6.66 -27.49 13.43
N ASP A 284 -6.53 -28.52 14.26
CA ASP A 284 -7.27 -29.77 14.17
C ASP A 284 -8.16 -29.88 15.43
N GLY A 285 -9.43 -29.49 15.27
CA GLY A 285 -10.30 -29.14 16.39
C GLY A 285 -9.80 -27.88 17.12
N SER A 286 -9.66 -27.97 18.44
CA SER A 286 -9.18 -26.87 19.29
C SER A 286 -7.66 -26.74 19.38
N ARG A 287 -6.90 -27.67 18.78
CA ARG A 287 -5.43 -27.71 18.89
C ARG A 287 -4.76 -27.04 17.72
N LEU A 288 -3.79 -26.17 17.98
CA LEU A 288 -2.93 -25.59 16.95
C LEU A 288 -1.88 -26.62 16.53
N VAL A 289 -1.98 -27.13 15.30
CA VAL A 289 -1.09 -28.19 14.79
C VAL A 289 -0.09 -27.68 13.75
N TYR A 290 -0.27 -26.45 13.28
CA TYR A 290 0.60 -25.82 12.31
C TYR A 290 0.55 -24.30 12.47
N ALA A 291 1.71 -23.66 12.57
CA ALA A 291 1.84 -22.20 12.57
C ALA A 291 3.20 -21.79 11.99
N ARG A 292 3.18 -21.09 10.85
CA ARG A 292 4.39 -20.77 10.06
C ARG A 292 4.36 -19.34 9.54
N GLY A 293 5.52 -18.71 9.55
CA GLY A 293 5.79 -17.44 8.87
C GLY A 293 6.56 -17.66 7.59
N PHE A 294 6.25 -16.88 6.55
CA PHE A 294 6.87 -16.92 5.23
C PHE A 294 7.31 -15.52 4.81
N GLY A 295 8.50 -15.37 4.23
CA GLY A 295 9.03 -14.10 3.79
C GLY A 295 9.33 -13.12 4.93
N TYR A 296 9.20 -11.83 4.63
CA TYR A 296 9.60 -10.75 5.52
C TYR A 296 8.40 -9.93 6.00
N ALA A 297 8.36 -9.69 7.31
CA ALA A 297 7.53 -8.68 7.94
C ALA A 297 7.95 -7.29 7.47
N ASP A 298 9.26 -7.05 7.36
CA ASP A 298 9.83 -5.83 6.79
C ASP A 298 11.02 -6.17 5.86
N VAL A 299 10.83 -5.97 4.56
CA VAL A 299 11.83 -6.25 3.52
C VAL A 299 13.06 -5.36 3.67
N GLY A 300 12.86 -4.09 4.03
CA GLY A 300 13.95 -3.12 4.19
C GLY A 300 14.85 -3.45 5.37
N ARG A 301 14.26 -4.00 6.44
CA ARG A 301 14.98 -4.43 7.66
C ARG A 301 15.39 -5.91 7.63
N ARG A 302 14.96 -6.67 6.61
CA ARG A 302 15.08 -8.14 6.54
C ARG A 302 14.55 -8.84 7.80
N GLU A 303 13.47 -8.28 8.35
CA GLU A 303 12.77 -8.84 9.51
C GLU A 303 11.84 -9.96 9.02
N PRO A 304 12.06 -11.24 9.38
CA PRO A 304 11.23 -12.33 8.89
C PRO A 304 9.82 -12.25 9.47
N VAL A 305 8.81 -12.71 8.71
CA VAL A 305 7.50 -13.01 9.33
C VAL A 305 7.70 -14.16 10.29
N THR A 306 7.08 -14.09 11.47
CA THR A 306 7.02 -15.16 12.48
C THR A 306 5.57 -15.59 12.72
N PRO A 307 5.32 -16.76 13.35
CA PRO A 307 3.96 -17.12 13.77
C PRO A 307 3.29 -16.08 14.70
N GLN A 308 4.08 -15.25 15.39
CA GLN A 308 3.61 -14.18 16.28
C GLN A 308 3.47 -12.82 15.58
N SER A 309 3.88 -12.71 14.31
CA SER A 309 3.76 -11.45 13.57
C SER A 309 2.29 -11.05 13.40
N LEU A 310 1.99 -9.79 13.69
CA LEU A 310 0.66 -9.23 13.62
C LEU A 310 0.40 -8.61 12.23
N PHE A 311 -0.78 -8.85 11.68
CA PHE A 311 -1.24 -8.29 10.42
C PHE A 311 -2.55 -7.55 10.64
N ARG A 312 -2.76 -6.44 9.92
CA ARG A 312 -4.09 -5.85 9.70
C ARG A 312 -5.00 -6.91 9.09
N ILE A 313 -5.96 -7.38 9.88
CA ILE A 313 -6.85 -8.48 9.47
C ILE A 313 -8.05 -7.99 8.64
N ALA A 314 -8.19 -6.67 8.50
CA ALA A 314 -9.29 -6.05 7.78
C ALA A 314 -10.64 -6.60 8.28
N SER A 315 -11.53 -6.97 7.37
CA SER A 315 -12.89 -7.36 7.72
C SER A 315 -13.05 -8.65 8.54
N ILE A 316 -11.98 -9.41 8.81
CA ILE A 316 -12.03 -10.48 9.84
C ILE A 316 -12.32 -9.90 11.23
N SER A 317 -12.14 -8.59 11.41
CA SER A 317 -12.61 -7.82 12.57
C SER A 317 -14.12 -7.97 12.83
N LYS A 318 -14.93 -8.19 11.78
CA LYS A 318 -16.40 -8.28 11.89
C LYS A 318 -16.88 -9.49 12.69
N PRO A 319 -16.40 -10.72 12.42
CA PRO A 319 -16.61 -11.86 13.30
C PRO A 319 -16.35 -11.59 14.79
N ILE A 320 -15.28 -10.84 15.11
CA ILE A 320 -14.90 -10.52 16.49
C ILE A 320 -15.92 -9.56 17.11
N THR A 321 -16.31 -8.51 16.39
CA THR A 321 -17.40 -7.60 16.83
C THR A 321 -18.73 -8.32 16.96
N ALA A 322 -19.05 -9.26 16.07
CA ALA A 322 -20.27 -10.07 16.17
C ALA A 322 -20.25 -10.94 17.44
N ALA A 323 -19.12 -11.56 17.77
CA ALA A 323 -18.96 -12.29 19.03
C ALA A 323 -19.10 -11.36 20.26
N ALA A 324 -18.55 -10.14 20.21
CA ALA A 324 -18.70 -9.16 21.28
C ALA A 324 -20.16 -8.76 21.54
N ILE A 325 -20.94 -8.55 20.48
CA ILE A 325 -22.38 -8.28 20.54
C ILE A 325 -23.14 -9.49 21.10
N LEU A 326 -22.89 -10.69 20.58
CA LEU A 326 -23.56 -11.91 21.06
C LEU A 326 -23.20 -12.23 22.52
N ARG A 327 -21.99 -11.89 22.97
CA ARG A 327 -21.60 -11.98 24.37
C ARG A 327 -22.45 -11.05 25.25
N LEU A 328 -22.81 -9.86 24.78
CA LEU A 328 -23.74 -8.96 25.49
C LEU A 328 -25.18 -9.51 25.48
N VAL A 329 -25.58 -10.20 24.40
CA VAL A 329 -26.88 -10.89 24.32
C VAL A 329 -26.96 -12.04 25.32
N ASP A 330 -25.92 -12.89 25.41
CA ASP A 330 -25.84 -13.95 26.41
C ASP A 330 -25.86 -13.42 27.85
N GLN A 331 -25.35 -12.19 28.06
CA GLN A 331 -25.41 -11.49 29.34
C GLN A 331 -26.75 -10.78 29.60
N ALA A 332 -27.72 -10.90 28.69
CA ALA A 332 -29.01 -10.22 28.71
C ALA A 332 -28.90 -8.68 28.81
N LYS A 333 -27.80 -8.10 28.33
CA LYS A 333 -27.58 -6.63 28.29
C LYS A 333 -28.08 -6.00 27.01
N LEU A 334 -28.35 -6.81 25.99
CA LEU A 334 -28.73 -6.40 24.65
C LEU A 334 -29.62 -7.50 24.04
N SER A 335 -30.57 -7.14 23.20
CA SER A 335 -31.30 -8.05 22.32
C SER A 335 -30.88 -7.86 20.87
N LEU A 336 -30.92 -8.92 20.07
CA LEU A 336 -30.69 -8.84 18.63
C LEU A 336 -31.74 -7.96 17.91
N ASP A 337 -32.93 -7.80 18.50
CA ASP A 337 -34.02 -7.04 17.90
C ASP A 337 -34.14 -5.61 18.45
N ASP A 338 -33.22 -5.20 19.34
CA ASP A 338 -33.15 -3.82 19.84
C ASP A 338 -32.85 -2.86 18.69
N LYS A 339 -33.51 -1.68 18.72
CA LYS A 339 -33.29 -0.62 17.75
C LYS A 339 -31.99 0.10 18.04
N VAL A 340 -31.14 0.20 17.02
CA VAL A 340 -29.79 0.76 17.17
C VAL A 340 -29.85 2.21 17.64
N LEU A 341 -30.73 3.01 17.04
CA LEU A 341 -30.86 4.44 17.37
C LEU A 341 -31.58 4.70 18.70
N ASP A 342 -32.14 3.67 19.35
CA ASP A 342 -32.59 3.78 20.75
C ASP A 342 -31.43 3.69 21.73
N ILE A 343 -30.35 2.99 21.35
CA ILE A 343 -29.15 2.79 22.16
C ILE A 343 -28.18 3.95 21.96
N ILE A 344 -27.74 4.19 20.73
CA ILE A 344 -26.76 5.25 20.42
C ILE A 344 -27.48 6.55 20.07
N LYS A 345 -27.05 7.67 20.65
CA LYS A 345 -27.65 8.99 20.44
C LYS A 345 -26.60 9.94 19.85
N TYR A 346 -26.81 10.33 18.59
CA TYR A 346 -25.97 11.28 17.87
C TYR A 346 -26.84 12.30 17.15
N ASP A 347 -26.39 13.56 17.12
CA ASP A 347 -27.08 14.63 16.41
C ASP A 347 -26.80 14.55 14.90
N PRO A 348 -27.82 14.33 14.05
CA PRO A 348 -27.63 14.26 12.60
C PRO A 348 -27.13 15.58 12.04
N TYR A 349 -26.22 15.50 11.08
CA TYR A 349 -25.88 16.62 10.22
C TYR A 349 -26.81 16.62 9.02
N LEU A 350 -27.60 17.69 8.87
CA LEU A 350 -28.56 17.85 7.78
C LEU A 350 -28.08 18.97 6.85
N GLU A 351 -27.92 18.65 5.56
CA GLU A 351 -27.55 19.63 4.54
C GLU A 351 -28.79 20.42 4.09
N GLY A 352 -28.80 21.73 4.33
CA GLY A 352 -29.93 22.60 3.95
C GLY A 352 -31.24 22.16 4.61
N ASP A 353 -32.28 21.96 3.80
CA ASP A 353 -33.61 21.54 4.26
C ASP A 353 -33.79 20.01 4.30
N ALA A 354 -32.70 19.25 4.23
CA ALA A 354 -32.75 17.78 4.30
C ALA A 354 -33.36 17.30 5.63
N LYS A 355 -34.04 16.14 5.58
CA LYS A 355 -34.57 15.45 6.75
C LYS A 355 -33.95 14.07 6.84
N SER A 356 -33.74 13.58 8.07
CA SER A 356 -33.36 12.20 8.30
C SER A 356 -34.44 11.25 7.75
N ASP A 357 -33.99 10.14 7.18
CA ASP A 357 -34.86 9.06 6.72
C ASP A 357 -35.43 8.31 7.92
N GLU A 358 -36.74 8.41 8.15
CA GLU A 358 -37.40 7.84 9.33
C GLU A 358 -37.19 6.32 9.46
N ARG A 359 -36.97 5.63 8.33
CA ARG A 359 -36.69 4.18 8.31
C ARG A 359 -35.42 3.82 9.08
N GLN A 360 -34.49 4.76 9.28
CA GLN A 360 -33.29 4.49 10.07
C GLN A 360 -33.61 4.13 11.54
N ASN A 361 -34.75 4.59 12.06
CA ASN A 361 -35.20 4.23 13.41
C ASN A 361 -35.61 2.75 13.54
N ASP A 362 -35.86 2.06 12.41
CA ASP A 362 -36.25 0.66 12.40
C ASP A 362 -35.07 -0.31 12.39
N ILE A 363 -33.84 0.17 12.21
CA ILE A 363 -32.64 -0.67 12.10
C ILE A 363 -32.37 -1.38 13.44
N THR A 364 -32.32 -2.71 13.40
CA THR A 364 -32.00 -3.55 14.56
C THR A 364 -30.53 -3.94 14.63
N ILE A 365 -30.07 -4.41 15.80
CA ILE A 365 -28.74 -5.04 15.96
C ILE A 365 -28.54 -6.19 14.97
N ARG A 366 -29.57 -7.03 14.79
CA ARG A 366 -29.58 -8.14 13.84
C ARG A 366 -29.39 -7.68 12.40
N ASP A 367 -30.06 -6.59 12.01
CA ASP A 367 -29.90 -6.02 10.66
C ASP A 367 -28.46 -5.60 10.40
N LEU A 368 -27.81 -4.95 11.37
CA LEU A 368 -26.41 -4.55 11.23
C LEU A 368 -25.47 -5.75 11.12
N LEU A 369 -25.62 -6.75 11.99
CA LEU A 369 -24.80 -7.97 11.98
C LEU A 369 -24.90 -8.73 10.66
N GLN A 370 -26.07 -8.70 10.01
CA GLN A 370 -26.37 -9.39 8.76
C GLN A 370 -26.17 -8.53 7.51
N HIS A 371 -25.64 -7.31 7.63
CA HIS A 371 -25.51 -6.36 6.50
C HIS A 371 -26.86 -6.04 5.81
N ARG A 372 -27.90 -5.80 6.61
CA ARG A 372 -29.27 -5.48 6.17
C ARG A 372 -29.73 -4.10 6.66
N GLY A 373 -28.81 -3.23 7.06
CA GLY A 373 -29.12 -1.91 7.63
C GLY A 373 -29.70 -0.88 6.64
N GLY A 374 -29.74 -1.17 5.34
CA GLY A 374 -30.31 -0.27 4.32
C GLY A 374 -29.32 0.55 3.51
N TRP A 375 -28.01 0.33 3.66
CA TRP A 375 -26.96 0.98 2.86
C TRP A 375 -26.32 0.01 1.89
N ASP A 376 -26.12 0.44 0.64
CA ASP A 376 -25.46 -0.33 -0.40
C ASP A 376 -24.31 0.47 -1.01
N ARG A 377 -23.08 0.13 -0.60
CA ARG A 377 -21.89 0.86 -1.04
C ARG A 377 -21.61 0.80 -2.54
N ASP A 378 -22.19 -0.17 -3.25
CA ASP A 378 -22.02 -0.32 -4.69
C ASP A 378 -23.09 0.49 -5.47
N GLN A 379 -24.13 0.98 -4.78
CA GLN A 379 -25.14 1.90 -5.30
C GLN A 379 -24.85 3.35 -4.89
N SER A 380 -24.51 3.58 -3.62
CA SER A 380 -24.18 4.87 -3.04
C SER A 380 -22.67 5.02 -2.87
N PHE A 381 -22.14 4.70 -1.70
CA PHE A 381 -20.70 4.73 -1.39
C PHE A 381 -20.41 4.02 -0.07
N ASP A 382 -19.13 3.73 0.19
CA ASP A 382 -18.67 3.23 1.49
C ASP A 382 -18.30 4.40 2.40
N ALA A 383 -19.17 4.72 3.36
CA ALA A 383 -19.02 5.87 4.26
C ALA A 383 -17.68 5.91 5.01
N MET A 384 -17.08 4.73 5.27
CA MET A 384 -15.82 4.63 6.00
C MET A 384 -14.60 5.07 5.19
N PHE A 385 -14.77 5.33 3.88
CA PHE A 385 -13.74 5.89 3.00
C PHE A 385 -14.00 7.35 2.61
N MET A 386 -15.04 7.99 3.15
CA MET A 386 -15.40 9.40 2.87
C MET A 386 -14.83 10.38 3.90
N SER A 387 -13.66 10.04 4.45
CA SER A 387 -13.09 10.69 5.64
C SER A 387 -12.85 12.19 5.44
N THR A 388 -12.31 12.58 4.28
CA THR A 388 -12.01 13.98 3.96
C THR A 388 -13.28 14.80 3.74
N GLU A 389 -14.21 14.25 2.97
CA GLU A 389 -15.47 14.87 2.58
C GLU A 389 -16.35 15.10 3.81
N PHE A 390 -16.46 14.09 4.68
CA PHE A 390 -17.30 14.19 5.87
C PHE A 390 -16.71 15.12 6.93
N SER A 391 -15.38 15.17 7.04
CA SER A 391 -14.72 16.18 7.88
C SER A 391 -15.01 17.59 7.39
N GLN A 392 -14.96 17.80 6.07
CA GLN A 392 -15.23 19.10 5.46
C GLN A 392 -16.68 19.55 5.67
N LEU A 393 -17.66 18.65 5.52
CA LEU A 393 -19.08 18.97 5.75
C LEU A 393 -19.36 19.48 7.17
N LEU A 394 -18.72 18.87 8.16
CA LEU A 394 -18.86 19.23 9.57
C LEU A 394 -17.89 20.32 10.04
N GLY A 395 -16.96 20.78 9.17
CA GLY A 395 -15.95 21.77 9.53
C GLY A 395 -14.95 21.30 10.59
N VAL A 396 -14.69 19.99 10.66
CA VAL A 396 -13.74 19.38 11.61
C VAL A 396 -12.41 19.04 10.92
N VAL A 397 -11.35 18.88 11.72
CA VAL A 397 -10.03 18.52 11.22
C VAL A 397 -10.05 17.09 10.68
N PRO A 398 -9.64 16.83 9.42
CA PRO A 398 -9.57 15.48 8.89
C PRO A 398 -8.38 14.70 9.48
N PRO A 399 -8.47 13.36 9.56
CA PRO A 399 -9.54 12.51 9.04
C PRO A 399 -10.79 12.43 9.93
N ALA A 400 -11.94 12.03 9.36
CA ALA A 400 -13.21 11.94 10.08
C ALA A 400 -13.15 10.84 11.16
N SER A 401 -13.60 11.18 12.36
CA SER A 401 -13.84 10.19 13.42
C SER A 401 -15.10 9.35 13.11
N PRO A 402 -15.28 8.20 13.79
CA PRO A 402 -16.53 7.45 13.70
C PRO A 402 -17.77 8.29 14.01
N GLU A 403 -17.70 9.19 15.00
CA GLU A 403 -18.79 10.12 15.32
C GLU A 403 -19.11 11.03 14.13
N THR A 404 -18.10 11.67 13.53
CA THR A 404 -18.28 12.52 12.34
C THR A 404 -18.97 11.76 11.22
N ILE A 405 -18.54 10.52 10.95
CA ILE A 405 -19.13 9.66 9.92
C ILE A 405 -20.61 9.36 10.25
N ILE A 406 -20.90 8.99 11.49
CA ILE A 406 -22.27 8.67 11.94
C ILE A 406 -23.19 9.88 11.79
N ARG A 407 -22.77 11.04 12.26
CA ARG A 407 -23.57 12.27 12.19
C ARG A 407 -23.93 12.64 10.75
N VAL A 408 -22.98 12.54 9.81
CA VAL A 408 -23.28 12.76 8.38
C VAL A 408 -24.24 11.70 7.85
N MET A 409 -24.00 10.42 8.15
CA MET A 409 -24.80 9.32 7.61
C MET A 409 -26.24 9.30 8.13
N LEU A 410 -26.50 9.78 9.36
CA LEU A 410 -27.87 9.97 9.89
C LEU A 410 -28.68 11.02 9.09
N GLY A 411 -28.01 11.89 8.33
CA GLY A 411 -28.63 12.84 7.41
C GLY A 411 -28.78 12.33 5.98
N LYS A 412 -28.33 11.11 5.67
CA LYS A 412 -28.41 10.51 4.32
C LYS A 412 -29.58 9.54 4.20
N PRO A 413 -30.22 9.41 3.02
CA PRO A 413 -31.30 8.45 2.80
C PRO A 413 -30.76 7.00 2.78
N LEU A 414 -31.62 6.03 3.13
CA LEU A 414 -31.33 4.61 2.94
C LEU A 414 -31.57 4.20 1.48
N ASP A 415 -30.70 3.35 0.94
CA ASP A 415 -30.81 2.77 -0.40
C ASP A 415 -31.97 1.77 -0.49
N PHE A 416 -32.32 1.13 0.64
CA PHE A 416 -33.42 0.16 0.74
C PHE A 416 -33.93 0.06 2.19
N ALA A 417 -35.09 -0.57 2.41
CA ALA A 417 -35.66 -0.67 3.77
C ALA A 417 -34.82 -1.60 4.66
N PRO A 418 -34.59 -1.28 5.94
CA PRO A 418 -33.89 -2.18 6.86
C PRO A 418 -34.49 -3.59 6.86
N GLY A 419 -33.63 -4.59 6.93
CA GLY A 419 -34.02 -6.00 6.86
C GLY A 419 -34.35 -6.50 5.44
N GLN A 420 -34.58 -5.66 4.44
CA GLN A 420 -35.12 -6.12 3.15
C GLN A 420 -34.20 -7.08 2.40
N ARG A 421 -32.91 -6.75 2.27
CA ARG A 421 -31.91 -7.54 1.53
C ARG A 421 -30.52 -7.40 2.13
N TYR A 422 -29.60 -8.27 1.72
CA TYR A 422 -28.19 -8.17 2.05
C TYR A 422 -27.49 -7.12 1.15
N ALA A 423 -26.71 -6.23 1.76
CA ALA A 423 -25.77 -5.33 1.11
C ALA A 423 -24.61 -5.00 2.07
N TYR A 424 -23.38 -5.41 1.71
CA TYR A 424 -22.23 -5.32 2.61
C TYR A 424 -21.94 -3.88 3.04
N SER A 425 -21.97 -3.63 4.36
CA SER A 425 -21.78 -2.29 4.93
C SER A 425 -20.72 -2.30 6.05
N ASN A 426 -19.65 -1.53 5.85
CA ASN A 426 -18.68 -1.25 6.91
C ASN A 426 -19.28 -0.33 7.98
N TYR A 427 -20.07 0.66 7.55
CA TYR A 427 -20.74 1.61 8.43
C TYR A 427 -21.65 0.91 9.45
N GLY A 428 -22.40 -0.12 9.03
CA GLY A 428 -23.22 -0.90 9.96
C GLY A 428 -22.42 -1.52 11.11
N TYR A 429 -21.21 -2.02 10.85
CA TYR A 429 -20.35 -2.52 11.93
C TYR A 429 -19.71 -1.41 12.75
N SER A 430 -19.45 -0.23 12.18
CA SER A 430 -19.02 0.95 12.94
C SER A 430 -20.07 1.31 14.01
N LEU A 431 -21.36 1.28 13.66
CA LEU A 431 -22.46 1.48 14.61
C LEU A 431 -22.47 0.41 15.72
N LEU A 432 -22.25 -0.87 15.39
CA LEU A 432 -22.14 -1.94 16.39
C LEU A 432 -20.99 -1.70 17.39
N GLY A 433 -19.88 -1.11 16.94
CA GLY A 433 -18.79 -0.68 17.82
C GLY A 433 -19.27 0.34 18.87
N ARG A 434 -20.04 1.35 18.43
CA ARG A 434 -20.61 2.37 19.32
C ARG A 434 -21.71 1.83 20.23
N VAL A 435 -22.49 0.84 19.78
CA VAL A 435 -23.44 0.11 20.63
C VAL A 435 -22.71 -0.57 21.78
N ILE A 436 -21.61 -1.29 21.49
CA ILE A 436 -20.78 -1.94 22.54
C ILE A 436 -20.33 -0.90 23.56
N GLU A 437 -19.78 0.23 23.11
CA GLU A 437 -19.31 1.29 24.01
C GLU A 437 -20.43 1.85 24.88
N THR A 438 -21.60 2.10 24.29
CA THR A 438 -22.74 2.68 25.01
C THR A 438 -23.29 1.72 26.06
N VAL A 439 -23.43 0.43 25.72
CA VAL A 439 -23.99 -0.60 26.63
C VAL A 439 -23.00 -0.93 27.76
N THR A 440 -21.70 -0.88 27.48
CA THR A 440 -20.66 -1.32 28.44
C THR A 440 -20.05 -0.18 29.24
N GLY A 441 -20.10 1.05 28.72
CA GLY A 441 -19.37 2.21 29.25
C GLY A 441 -17.85 2.14 29.06
N LYS A 442 -17.34 1.17 28.29
CA LYS A 442 -15.91 0.97 28.01
C LYS A 442 -15.58 1.31 26.56
N PRO A 443 -14.35 1.76 26.25
CA PRO A 443 -13.88 1.83 24.86
C PRO A 443 -14.00 0.48 24.14
N TYR A 444 -14.33 0.49 22.84
CA TYR A 444 -14.56 -0.72 22.05
C TYR A 444 -13.41 -1.74 22.16
N GLU A 445 -12.16 -1.29 21.96
CA GLU A 445 -10.98 -2.15 22.04
C GLU A 445 -10.83 -2.78 23.43
N GLU A 446 -11.07 -2.01 24.49
CA GLU A 446 -10.92 -2.48 25.87
C GLU A 446 -11.93 -3.59 26.19
N TYR A 447 -13.20 -3.40 25.84
CA TYR A 447 -14.22 -4.43 26.05
C TYR A 447 -13.92 -5.70 25.26
N VAL A 448 -13.58 -5.59 23.97
CA VAL A 448 -13.27 -6.77 23.14
C VAL A 448 -12.05 -7.51 23.68
N LYS A 449 -10.97 -6.80 24.07
CA LYS A 449 -9.79 -7.47 24.66
C LYS A 449 -10.14 -8.20 25.94
N HIS A 450 -10.88 -7.56 26.85
CA HIS A 450 -11.16 -8.10 28.17
C HIS A 450 -12.22 -9.21 28.17
N ASP A 451 -13.35 -9.00 27.47
CA ASP A 451 -14.54 -9.83 27.58
C ASP A 451 -14.68 -10.87 26.46
N VAL A 452 -13.88 -10.76 25.38
CA VAL A 452 -13.93 -11.67 24.21
C VAL A 452 -12.58 -12.37 24.00
N LEU A 453 -11.48 -11.63 23.90
CA LEU A 453 -10.19 -12.19 23.48
C LEU A 453 -9.37 -12.80 24.63
N SER A 454 -9.25 -12.11 25.76
CA SER A 454 -8.49 -12.60 26.91
C SER A 454 -9.03 -13.92 27.50
N PRO A 455 -10.37 -14.15 27.61
CA PRO A 455 -10.92 -15.39 28.13
C PRO A 455 -10.56 -16.62 27.28
N ILE A 456 -10.28 -16.42 25.99
CA ILE A 456 -9.84 -17.47 25.07
C ILE A 456 -8.32 -17.48 24.89
N GLY A 457 -7.58 -16.80 25.77
CA GLY A 457 -6.11 -16.77 25.76
C GLY A 457 -5.49 -15.88 24.68
N VAL A 458 -6.24 -15.02 23.99
CA VAL A 458 -5.70 -14.09 22.99
C VAL A 458 -5.34 -12.76 23.66
N SER A 459 -4.05 -12.41 23.67
CA SER A 459 -3.53 -11.22 24.36
C SER A 459 -2.83 -10.21 23.45
N ALA A 460 -2.33 -10.63 22.29
CA ALA A 460 -1.52 -9.81 21.40
C ALA A 460 -2.34 -8.90 20.47
N MET A 461 -3.60 -9.24 20.23
CA MET A 461 -4.48 -8.47 19.35
C MET A 461 -4.72 -7.04 19.88
N CYS A 462 -4.68 -6.06 18.97
CA CYS A 462 -4.91 -4.65 19.25
C CYS A 462 -5.39 -3.89 18.00
N ILE A 463 -5.86 -2.66 18.16
CA ILE A 463 -6.19 -1.78 17.04
C ILE A 463 -4.91 -1.18 16.43
N GLY A 464 -4.79 -1.28 15.11
CA GLY A 464 -3.68 -0.73 14.34
C GLY A 464 -3.81 0.77 14.07
N ALA A 465 -2.73 1.38 13.58
CA ALA A 465 -2.71 2.77 13.14
C ALA A 465 -2.51 2.87 11.62
N THR A 466 -3.03 3.91 10.98
CA THR A 466 -2.85 4.10 9.52
C THR A 466 -1.38 4.31 9.18
N ARG A 467 -0.70 5.23 9.89
CA ARG A 467 0.63 5.70 9.53
C ARG A 467 1.72 4.74 10.01
N LEU A 468 2.85 4.75 9.30
CA LEU A 468 3.94 3.80 9.52
C LEU A 468 4.66 4.01 10.86
N ASP A 469 4.72 5.25 11.33
CA ASP A 469 5.25 5.62 12.65
C ASP A 469 4.36 5.12 13.80
N GLY A 470 3.05 4.95 13.55
CA GLY A 470 2.11 4.31 14.47
C GLY A 470 2.10 2.77 14.44
N ARG A 471 2.95 2.14 13.62
CA ARG A 471 3.08 0.67 13.51
C ARG A 471 3.37 0.06 14.88
N LYS A 472 2.60 -0.97 15.26
CA LYS A 472 2.74 -1.64 16.57
C LYS A 472 3.93 -2.61 16.60
N GLU A 473 4.34 -3.00 17.80
CA GLU A 473 5.33 -4.07 17.98
C GLU A 473 4.84 -5.37 17.33
N ASN A 474 5.74 -6.10 16.68
CA ASN A 474 5.46 -7.32 15.91
C ASN A 474 4.48 -7.16 14.73
N GLU A 475 3.94 -5.97 14.48
CA GLU A 475 3.15 -5.70 13.28
C GLU A 475 4.04 -5.76 12.04
N VAL A 476 3.56 -6.33 10.93
CA VAL A 476 4.28 -6.33 9.66
C VAL A 476 4.21 -4.96 8.95
N ARG A 477 5.14 -4.70 8.03
CA ARG A 477 5.02 -3.62 7.05
C ARG A 477 4.13 -4.07 5.88
N TYR A 478 3.25 -3.19 5.40
CA TYR A 478 2.35 -3.45 4.29
C TYR A 478 2.88 -2.89 2.98
N TYR A 479 2.65 -3.61 1.89
CA TYR A 479 3.14 -3.25 0.56
C TYR A 479 1.97 -3.16 -0.41
N ASP A 480 1.88 -2.04 -1.11
CA ASP A 480 0.94 -1.83 -2.21
C ASP A 480 1.67 -1.00 -3.28
N PRO A 481 1.62 -1.38 -4.57
CA PRO A 481 2.26 -0.62 -5.63
C PRO A 481 1.56 0.71 -5.94
N ARG A 482 0.35 0.93 -5.41
CA ARG A 482 -0.44 2.14 -5.66
C ARG A 482 -0.12 3.23 -4.63
N LEU A 483 -0.30 4.46 -5.08
CA LEU A 483 -0.33 5.65 -4.24
C LEU A 483 -1.76 6.17 -4.17
N GLY A 484 -2.07 6.87 -3.09
CA GLY A 484 -3.33 7.58 -2.89
C GLY A 484 -3.11 8.99 -2.38
N SER A 485 -4.18 9.77 -2.28
CA SER A 485 -4.15 11.11 -1.68
C SER A 485 -4.28 10.99 -0.16
N SER A 486 -3.41 11.68 0.59
CA SER A 486 -3.49 11.67 2.04
C SER A 486 -4.83 12.24 2.54
N VAL A 487 -5.39 11.61 3.57
CA VAL A 487 -6.60 12.06 4.29
C VAL A 487 -6.30 12.78 5.60
N PHE A 488 -5.03 13.00 5.94
CA PHE A 488 -4.62 13.62 7.20
C PHE A 488 -4.29 15.10 7.00
N ALA A 489 -4.63 15.94 7.97
CA ALA A 489 -4.45 17.39 7.87
C ALA A 489 -3.01 17.84 7.57
N GLU A 490 -1.99 17.15 8.09
CA GLU A 490 -0.57 17.54 7.97
C GLU A 490 -0.06 17.54 6.52
N ASP A 491 -0.55 16.64 5.69
CA ASP A 491 -0.12 16.42 4.31
C ASP A 491 -1.32 16.22 3.37
N LEU A 492 -2.47 16.78 3.73
CA LEU A 492 -3.77 16.57 3.06
C LEU A 492 -3.67 16.71 1.53
N GLY A 493 -4.16 15.70 0.80
CA GLY A 493 -4.13 15.67 -0.66
C GLY A 493 -2.78 15.32 -1.29
N SER A 494 -1.69 15.23 -0.49
CA SER A 494 -0.38 14.81 -0.99
C SER A 494 -0.38 13.34 -1.39
N SER A 495 0.48 12.98 -2.35
CA SER A 495 0.64 11.58 -2.75
C SER A 495 1.38 10.78 -1.68
N VAL A 496 0.73 9.73 -1.16
CA VAL A 496 1.26 8.85 -0.11
C VAL A 496 1.08 7.38 -0.49
N PRO A 497 1.88 6.45 0.05
CA PRO A 497 1.65 5.02 -0.16
C PRO A 497 0.24 4.61 0.28
N GLN A 498 -0.47 3.83 -0.53
CA GLN A 498 -1.86 3.48 -0.26
C GLN A 498 -2.12 2.95 1.17
N PRO A 499 -1.27 2.09 1.77
CA PRO A 499 -1.50 1.59 3.14
C PRO A 499 -1.21 2.60 4.25
N TYR A 500 -0.61 3.76 3.94
CA TYR A 500 -0.01 4.68 4.90
C TYR A 500 -0.41 6.14 4.63
N GLY A 501 -1.70 6.44 4.82
CA GLY A 501 -2.21 7.82 4.82
C GLY A 501 -3.38 8.07 3.88
N ALA A 502 -3.66 7.18 2.93
CA ALA A 502 -4.72 7.37 1.94
C ALA A 502 -6.15 7.05 2.44
N TRP A 503 -6.30 6.68 3.71
CA TRP A 503 -7.55 6.33 4.39
C TRP A 503 -7.30 6.26 5.90
N HIS A 504 -8.37 6.19 6.70
CA HIS A 504 -8.31 6.29 8.16
C HIS A 504 -8.66 4.95 8.84
N LEU A 505 -7.64 4.16 9.19
CA LEU A 505 -7.77 2.83 9.80
C LEU A 505 -8.36 2.92 11.20
N GLU A 506 -8.00 3.95 11.96
CA GLU A 506 -8.42 4.15 13.35
C GLU A 506 -9.95 4.30 13.45
N ALA A 507 -10.59 4.93 12.47
CA ALA A 507 -12.06 4.98 12.39
C ALA A 507 -12.72 3.65 11.98
N MET A 508 -11.94 2.66 11.56
CA MET A 508 -12.44 1.34 11.15
C MET A 508 -12.44 0.30 12.26
N ASP A 509 -12.01 0.66 13.48
CA ASP A 509 -12.01 -0.13 14.72
C ASP A 509 -12.78 -1.48 14.64
N SER A 510 -14.10 -1.45 14.75
CA SER A 510 -14.98 -2.59 14.90
C SER A 510 -15.23 -3.40 13.63
N HIS A 511 -14.68 -2.97 12.50
CA HIS A 511 -15.01 -3.57 11.21
C HIS A 511 -13.79 -3.82 10.32
N GLY A 512 -12.60 -3.33 10.70
CA GLY A 512 -11.43 -3.37 9.83
C GLY A 512 -10.07 -3.18 10.49
N ALA A 513 -9.98 -2.71 11.74
CA ALA A 513 -8.71 -2.18 12.26
C ALA A 513 -7.89 -3.10 13.16
N TRP A 514 -8.39 -4.29 13.48
CA TRP A 514 -7.64 -5.22 14.32
C TRP A 514 -6.35 -5.70 13.65
N LEU A 515 -5.32 -5.81 14.49
CA LEU A 515 -4.10 -6.55 14.23
C LEU A 515 -4.21 -7.92 14.90
N ALA A 516 -3.84 -8.99 14.19
CA ALA A 516 -3.77 -10.34 14.77
C ALA A 516 -2.68 -11.17 14.12
N SER A 517 -2.20 -12.17 14.86
CA SER A 517 -1.44 -13.29 14.29
C SER A 517 -2.39 -14.31 13.66
N ALA A 518 -1.88 -15.14 12.75
CA ALA A 518 -2.69 -16.23 12.20
C ALA A 518 -3.13 -17.21 13.30
N SER A 519 -2.25 -17.47 14.28
CA SER A 519 -2.52 -18.33 15.43
C SER A 519 -3.66 -17.81 16.31
N ASP A 520 -3.69 -16.51 16.62
CA ASP A 520 -4.79 -15.92 17.41
C ASP A 520 -6.13 -16.01 16.70
N LEU A 521 -6.16 -15.87 15.36
CA LEU A 521 -7.39 -15.98 14.59
C LEU A 521 -7.96 -17.40 14.57
N VAL A 522 -7.10 -18.42 14.42
CA VAL A 522 -7.58 -19.81 14.52
C VAL A 522 -7.96 -20.18 15.95
N ARG A 523 -7.32 -19.58 16.98
CA ARG A 523 -7.75 -19.73 18.38
C ARG A 523 -9.16 -19.18 18.60
N PHE A 524 -9.43 -17.98 18.08
CA PHE A 524 -10.77 -17.38 18.07
C PHE A 524 -11.78 -18.25 17.33
N ALA A 525 -11.44 -18.76 16.15
CA ALA A 525 -12.32 -19.63 15.38
C ALA A 525 -12.64 -20.95 16.11
N SER A 526 -11.62 -21.61 16.66
CA SER A 526 -11.77 -22.87 17.40
C SER A 526 -12.65 -22.73 18.65
N ASN A 527 -12.65 -21.57 19.32
CA ASN A 527 -13.53 -21.34 20.46
C ASN A 527 -15.02 -21.38 20.10
N LEU A 528 -15.38 -21.23 18.81
CA LEU A 528 -16.77 -21.31 18.34
C LEU A 528 -17.17 -22.73 17.91
N ASP A 529 -16.25 -23.69 17.90
CA ASP A 529 -16.50 -25.08 17.47
C ASP A 529 -17.15 -25.93 18.58
N SER A 530 -16.88 -25.62 19.85
CA SER A 530 -17.41 -26.35 21.02
C SER A 530 -18.19 -25.39 21.94
N PRO A 531 -19.54 -25.38 21.91
CA PRO A 531 -20.34 -24.48 22.73
C PRO A 531 -20.11 -24.59 24.24
N GLU A 532 -19.70 -25.76 24.73
CA GLU A 532 -19.43 -25.99 26.17
C GLU A 532 -18.21 -25.20 26.67
N ASP A 533 -17.21 -25.00 25.82
CA ASP A 533 -15.96 -24.29 26.12
C ASP A 533 -15.92 -22.89 25.47
N SER A 534 -17.01 -22.49 24.83
CA SER A 534 -17.09 -21.23 24.09
C SER A 534 -17.37 -20.05 25.01
N ILE A 535 -16.91 -18.86 24.60
CA ILE A 535 -17.36 -17.61 25.21
C ILE A 535 -18.82 -17.28 24.87
N LEU A 536 -19.42 -17.97 23.89
CA LEU A 536 -20.81 -17.80 23.49
C LEU A 536 -21.64 -19.02 23.86
N SER A 537 -22.90 -18.80 24.21
CA SER A 537 -23.86 -19.88 24.41
C SER A 537 -24.12 -20.65 23.10
N ALA A 538 -24.57 -21.90 23.22
CA ALA A 538 -25.00 -22.69 22.07
C ALA A 538 -26.12 -22.01 21.26
N GLU A 539 -27.00 -21.26 21.93
CA GLU A 539 -28.04 -20.46 21.30
C GLU A 539 -27.45 -19.32 20.46
N SER A 540 -26.51 -18.55 21.02
CA SER A 540 -25.81 -17.48 20.30
C SER A 540 -25.02 -18.00 19.10
N ILE A 541 -24.38 -19.17 19.20
CA ILE A 541 -23.69 -19.81 18.07
C ILE A 541 -24.69 -20.28 17.00
N SER A 542 -25.85 -20.81 17.42
CA SER A 542 -26.93 -21.18 16.50
C SER A 542 -27.44 -19.96 15.73
N GLU A 543 -27.74 -18.86 16.43
CA GLU A 543 -28.16 -17.60 15.80
C GLU A 543 -27.07 -17.01 14.90
N MET A 544 -25.78 -17.12 15.28
CA MET A 544 -24.64 -16.67 14.48
C MET A 544 -24.60 -17.30 13.08
N THR A 545 -25.02 -18.56 12.97
CA THR A 545 -24.96 -19.34 11.74
C THR A 545 -26.29 -19.49 11.03
N LYS A 546 -27.38 -18.99 11.63
CA LYS A 546 -28.73 -19.11 11.09
C LYS A 546 -28.87 -18.34 9.78
N ARG A 547 -29.53 -18.98 8.81
CA ARG A 547 -29.88 -18.36 7.53
C ARG A 547 -30.89 -17.23 7.77
N PRO A 548 -30.63 -15.99 7.30
CA PRO A 548 -31.61 -14.92 7.37
C PRO A 548 -32.89 -15.24 6.59
N GLU A 549 -34.02 -14.71 7.05
CA GLU A 549 -35.26 -14.76 6.28
C GLU A 549 -35.23 -13.78 5.09
N GLY A 550 -36.23 -13.91 4.20
CA GLY A 550 -36.40 -13.04 3.05
C GLY A 550 -35.24 -13.08 2.06
N LEU A 551 -35.09 -12.00 1.28
CA LEU A 551 -34.12 -11.91 0.18
C LEU A 551 -32.65 -11.96 0.63
N ALA A 552 -32.37 -11.80 1.93
CA ALA A 552 -31.03 -11.95 2.47
C ALA A 552 -30.55 -13.41 2.47
N GLY A 553 -31.44 -14.36 2.81
CA GLY A 553 -31.12 -15.80 2.82
C GLY A 553 -31.80 -16.63 1.73
N HIS A 554 -32.73 -16.05 0.96
CA HIS A 554 -33.50 -16.74 -0.07
C HIS A 554 -33.46 -15.97 -1.40
N THR A 555 -33.64 -16.66 -2.51
CA THR A 555 -33.88 -16.06 -3.84
C THR A 555 -35.31 -15.52 -3.93
N GLU A 556 -35.63 -14.78 -5.00
CA GLU A 556 -36.95 -14.14 -5.18
C GLU A 556 -38.11 -15.14 -5.21
N ASP A 557 -37.87 -16.37 -5.68
CA ASP A 557 -38.83 -17.48 -5.69
C ASP A 557 -38.96 -18.20 -4.34
N GLY A 558 -38.24 -17.74 -3.30
CA GLY A 558 -38.22 -18.35 -1.97
C GLY A 558 -37.22 -19.50 -1.80
N THR A 559 -36.42 -19.85 -2.81
CA THR A 559 -35.43 -20.92 -2.68
C THR A 559 -34.31 -20.53 -1.71
N PRO A 560 -33.94 -21.37 -0.73
CA PRO A 560 -32.87 -21.04 0.20
C PRO A 560 -31.50 -20.94 -0.49
N LYS A 561 -30.77 -19.84 -0.24
CA LYS A 561 -29.43 -19.64 -0.79
C LYS A 561 -28.43 -20.64 -0.19
N SER A 562 -27.55 -21.16 -1.04
CA SER A 562 -26.42 -22.03 -0.66
C SER A 562 -25.29 -21.25 0.03
N ASN A 563 -25.16 -19.95 -0.26
CA ASN A 563 -24.29 -19.01 0.42
C ASN A 563 -25.12 -17.83 0.94
N TYR A 564 -24.99 -17.54 2.23
CA TYR A 564 -25.65 -16.40 2.88
C TYR A 564 -24.72 -15.82 3.96
N TYR A 565 -25.09 -14.65 4.48
CA TYR A 565 -24.36 -14.02 5.58
C TYR A 565 -25.15 -14.19 6.88
N GLY A 566 -24.52 -14.82 7.88
CA GLY A 566 -25.06 -14.95 9.24
C GLY A 566 -24.75 -13.70 10.07
N LEU A 567 -24.44 -13.87 11.35
CA LEU A 567 -23.97 -12.78 12.21
C LEU A 567 -22.44 -12.71 12.13
N GLY A 568 -21.92 -11.90 11.21
CA GLY A 568 -20.48 -11.69 11.04
C GLY A 568 -19.73 -12.72 10.20
N TRP A 569 -20.42 -13.72 9.63
CA TRP A 569 -19.80 -14.78 8.84
C TRP A 569 -20.51 -15.00 7.50
N SER A 570 -19.74 -15.27 6.44
CA SER A 570 -20.29 -15.93 5.25
C SER A 570 -20.42 -17.41 5.56
N VAL A 571 -21.61 -17.96 5.33
CA VAL A 571 -21.96 -19.33 5.67
C VAL A 571 -22.32 -20.09 4.40
N THR A 572 -21.62 -21.19 4.17
CA THR A 572 -21.93 -22.16 3.12
C THR A 572 -22.12 -23.55 3.72
N ARG A 573 -22.58 -24.49 2.90
CA ARG A 573 -22.73 -25.90 3.28
C ARG A 573 -21.98 -26.79 2.30
N ASP A 574 -21.38 -27.87 2.79
CA ASP A 574 -20.88 -28.94 1.94
C ASP A 574 -22.02 -29.86 1.46
N ASP A 575 -21.69 -30.85 0.63
CA ASP A 575 -22.66 -31.81 0.08
C ASP A 575 -23.34 -32.67 1.16
N ASN A 576 -22.73 -32.77 2.35
CA ASN A 576 -23.27 -33.47 3.51
C ASN A 576 -24.08 -32.53 4.44
N GLY A 577 -24.30 -31.29 4.03
CA GLY A 577 -25.06 -30.29 4.78
C GLY A 577 -24.30 -29.65 5.96
N ARG A 578 -23.03 -30.00 6.18
CA ARG A 578 -22.19 -29.46 7.25
C ARG A 578 -21.79 -28.02 6.94
N LEU A 579 -21.73 -27.19 7.98
CA LEU A 579 -21.46 -25.77 7.84
C LEU A 579 -19.99 -25.49 7.56
N ARG A 580 -19.75 -24.54 6.67
CA ARG A 580 -18.47 -23.86 6.49
C ARG A 580 -18.69 -22.38 6.77
N LEU A 581 -17.90 -21.80 7.66
CA LEU A 581 -17.94 -20.37 7.92
C LEU A 581 -16.64 -19.75 7.41
N SER A 582 -16.73 -18.60 6.78
CA SER A 582 -15.53 -17.87 6.37
C SER A 582 -15.73 -16.37 6.41
N HIS A 583 -14.63 -15.66 6.60
CA HIS A 583 -14.58 -14.23 6.37
C HIS A 583 -13.24 -13.86 5.75
N SER A 584 -13.27 -13.16 4.62
CA SER A 584 -12.06 -12.57 4.03
C SER A 584 -11.86 -11.15 4.53
N GLY A 585 -10.60 -10.71 4.59
CA GLY A 585 -10.23 -9.34 4.85
C GLY A 585 -9.45 -8.76 3.68
N SER A 586 -9.76 -7.52 3.32
CA SER A 586 -9.02 -6.80 2.27
C SER A 586 -8.99 -5.31 2.58
N LEU A 587 -7.78 -4.79 2.78
CA LEU A 587 -7.50 -3.35 2.85
C LEU A 587 -6.26 -3.09 1.99
N PRO A 588 -5.98 -1.83 1.59
CA PRO A 588 -4.73 -1.54 0.93
C PRO A 588 -3.52 -2.08 1.69
N GLY A 589 -2.70 -2.87 0.99
CA GLY A 589 -1.53 -3.52 1.57
C GLY A 589 -1.77 -4.80 2.39
N THR A 590 -3.00 -5.31 2.52
CA THR A 590 -3.27 -6.60 3.21
C THR A 590 -4.41 -7.39 2.57
N ASN A 591 -4.27 -8.71 2.53
CA ASN A 591 -5.35 -9.61 2.15
C ASN A 591 -5.29 -10.89 2.99
N THR A 592 -6.40 -11.20 3.63
CA THR A 592 -6.47 -12.20 4.70
C THR A 592 -7.72 -13.07 4.54
N ILE A 593 -7.70 -14.26 5.13
CA ILE A 593 -8.90 -15.10 5.24
C ILE A 593 -8.85 -15.94 6.51
N LEU A 594 -10.02 -16.11 7.13
CA LEU A 594 -10.28 -17.05 8.21
C LEU A 594 -11.40 -17.99 7.78
N ILE A 595 -11.20 -19.29 7.96
CA ILE A 595 -12.13 -20.35 7.54
C ILE A 595 -12.31 -21.32 8.71
N ARG A 596 -13.57 -21.60 9.05
CA ARG A 596 -14.00 -22.77 9.83
C ARG A 596 -14.50 -23.83 8.86
N ARG A 597 -13.77 -24.93 8.74
CA ARG A 597 -14.05 -25.98 7.74
C ARG A 597 -15.05 -27.02 8.29
N PRO A 598 -15.83 -27.66 7.41
CA PRO A 598 -16.77 -28.72 7.80
C PRO A 598 -16.16 -29.97 8.46
N ASP A 599 -14.85 -30.15 8.33
CA ASP A 599 -14.08 -31.25 8.92
C ASP A 599 -13.59 -30.94 10.35
N GLY A 600 -13.95 -29.79 10.92
CA GLY A 600 -13.55 -29.36 12.26
C GLY A 600 -12.20 -28.67 12.33
N ARG A 601 -11.61 -28.31 11.17
CA ARG A 601 -10.32 -27.61 11.09
C ARG A 601 -10.51 -26.14 10.82
N ASN A 602 -9.68 -25.30 11.43
CA ASN A 602 -9.68 -23.87 11.17
C ASN A 602 -8.41 -23.46 10.44
N VAL A 603 -8.53 -22.52 9.49
CA VAL A 603 -7.41 -22.03 8.67
C VAL A 603 -7.41 -20.52 8.67
N ALA A 604 -6.28 -19.90 9.05
CA ALA A 604 -6.05 -18.47 8.90
C ALA A 604 -4.83 -18.24 8.00
N LEU A 605 -5.02 -17.49 6.91
CA LEU A 605 -3.95 -17.11 5.98
C LEU A 605 -3.91 -15.58 5.84
N LEU A 606 -2.75 -15.00 6.12
CA LEU A 606 -2.54 -13.54 6.16
C LEU A 606 -1.40 -13.13 5.24
N PHE A 607 -1.60 -12.11 4.42
CA PHE A 607 -0.56 -11.51 3.57
C PHE A 607 -0.36 -10.03 3.88
N ASN A 608 0.89 -9.57 3.88
CA ASN A 608 1.24 -8.14 3.99
C ASN A 608 1.26 -7.41 2.63
N THR A 609 0.48 -7.94 1.68
CA THR A 609 0.14 -7.30 0.42
C THR A 609 -1.28 -7.69 0.03
N ARG A 610 -1.97 -6.78 -0.68
CA ARG A 610 -3.28 -7.07 -1.27
C ARG A 610 -3.18 -7.48 -2.74
N VAL A 611 -2.31 -6.81 -3.48
CA VAL A 611 -2.21 -6.88 -4.94
C VAL A 611 -0.77 -7.13 -5.35
N THR A 612 -0.60 -7.81 -6.49
CA THR A 612 0.70 -7.98 -7.14
C THR A 612 0.59 -7.57 -8.60
N ALA A 613 1.67 -7.62 -9.36
CA ALA A 613 1.62 -7.37 -10.81
C ALA A 613 0.73 -8.38 -11.57
N LYS A 614 0.44 -9.54 -10.97
CA LYS A 614 -0.36 -10.62 -11.59
C LYS A 614 -1.75 -10.77 -10.98
N GLU A 615 -1.94 -10.34 -9.74
CA GLU A 615 -3.14 -10.64 -8.95
C GLU A 615 -3.76 -9.40 -8.33
N SER A 616 -5.09 -9.29 -8.41
CA SER A 616 -5.87 -8.22 -7.78
C SER A 616 -6.29 -8.55 -6.34
N ARG A 617 -6.27 -9.84 -5.96
CA ARG A 617 -6.47 -10.35 -4.59
C ARG A 617 -5.68 -11.65 -4.40
N VAL A 618 -4.61 -11.59 -3.62
CA VAL A 618 -3.66 -12.72 -3.50
C VAL A 618 -4.22 -13.96 -2.82
N VAL A 619 -5.12 -13.83 -1.84
CA VAL A 619 -5.74 -14.98 -1.16
C VAL A 619 -6.55 -15.83 -2.14
N GLY A 620 -7.38 -15.19 -2.96
CA GLY A 620 -8.25 -15.92 -3.89
C GLY A 620 -7.48 -16.76 -4.91
N ALA A 621 -6.27 -16.34 -5.27
CA ALA A 621 -5.42 -17.03 -6.23
C ALA A 621 -4.71 -18.27 -5.65
N VAL A 622 -4.38 -18.29 -4.36
CA VAL A 622 -3.67 -19.42 -3.72
C VAL A 622 -4.60 -20.38 -2.99
N LEU A 623 -5.79 -19.93 -2.58
CA LEU A 623 -6.66 -20.68 -1.69
C LEU A 623 -7.02 -22.09 -2.21
N PRO A 624 -7.38 -22.29 -3.50
CA PRO A 624 -7.70 -23.63 -4.00
C PRO A 624 -6.54 -24.62 -3.86
N ASP A 625 -5.32 -24.20 -4.23
CA ASP A 625 -4.12 -25.04 -4.13
C ASP A 625 -3.74 -25.31 -2.68
N LEU A 626 -3.91 -24.31 -1.81
CA LEU A 626 -3.67 -24.44 -0.38
C LEU A 626 -4.66 -25.42 0.27
N GLU A 627 -5.97 -25.29 0.00
CA GLU A 627 -6.97 -26.21 0.56
C GLU A 627 -6.74 -27.64 0.08
N ASN A 628 -6.40 -27.84 -1.20
CA ASN A 628 -6.03 -29.15 -1.72
C ASN A 628 -4.77 -29.71 -1.02
N ALA A 629 -3.75 -28.89 -0.75
CA ALA A 629 -2.58 -29.34 0.00
C ALA A 629 -2.92 -29.74 1.45
N ILE A 630 -3.82 -29.00 2.10
CA ILE A 630 -4.33 -29.33 3.45
C ILE A 630 -5.10 -30.65 3.44
N ASP A 631 -5.97 -30.85 2.44
CA ASP A 631 -6.77 -32.09 2.31
C ASP A 631 -5.92 -33.34 2.07
N ASN A 632 -4.71 -33.17 1.53
CA ASN A 632 -3.76 -34.26 1.28
C ASN A 632 -2.86 -34.60 2.49
N VAL A 633 -2.96 -33.87 3.60
CA VAL A 633 -2.21 -34.18 4.84
C VAL A 633 -2.72 -35.49 5.43
N LYS A 634 -1.89 -36.54 5.35
CA LYS A 634 -2.26 -37.92 5.74
C LYS A 634 -2.20 -38.19 7.24
N GLN A 635 -1.29 -37.52 7.94
CA GLN A 635 -1.06 -37.70 9.38
C GLN A 635 -1.09 -36.33 10.03
N TRP A 636 -2.06 -36.13 10.92
CA TRP A 636 -2.21 -34.88 11.65
C TRP A 636 -1.45 -34.97 12.98
N PRO A 637 -0.63 -33.97 13.31
CA PRO A 637 0.12 -33.98 14.57
C PRO A 637 -0.79 -34.04 15.79
N LYS A 638 -0.25 -34.58 16.89
CA LYS A 638 -0.98 -34.70 18.16
C LYS A 638 -0.68 -33.60 19.18
N HIS A 639 0.37 -32.81 18.94
CA HIS A 639 0.75 -31.69 19.79
C HIS A 639 -0.27 -30.55 19.67
N ASP A 640 -0.17 -29.59 20.59
CA ASP A 640 -0.88 -28.32 20.52
C ASP A 640 0.12 -27.18 20.72
N LEU A 641 0.38 -26.41 19.66
CA LEU A 641 1.30 -25.27 19.67
C LEU A 641 0.70 -24.04 20.39
N PHE A 642 -0.54 -24.14 20.91
CA PHE A 642 -1.06 -23.15 21.85
C PHE A 642 -0.46 -23.31 23.25
N GLU A 643 -0.01 -24.51 23.60
CA GLU A 643 0.68 -24.80 24.85
C GLU A 643 2.18 -24.48 24.71
N PRO A 644 2.82 -23.89 25.74
CA PRO A 644 4.22 -23.47 25.70
C PRO A 644 5.24 -24.60 25.72
#